data_AF-A0A7J7JE19-F1
#
_entry.id   AF-A0A7J7JE19-F1
#
_cell.length_a   1.000
_cell.length_b   1.000
_cell.length_c   1.000
_cell.angle_alpha   90.00
_cell.angle_beta   90.00
_cell.angle_gamma   90.00
#
_symmetry.space_group_name_H-M   'P 1'
#
loop_
_entity.id
_entity.type
_entity.pdbx_description
1 polymer ?
#
loop_
_entity_poly.entity_id
_entity_poly.type
_entity_poly.pdbx_seq_one_letter_code
_entity_poly.pdbx_strand_id
1 'polypeptide(L)'
;MASVQGEPPAKALKHGVQNKGAAKPKGRSINTLTVEQLESDVISQLAAENWSGSTAKSFSSEIVENIYTNELGAVKKVMMLEVSQYLEKYLWKFYVPHKSSLSHVISIMIMVNEKFRERVPAWEAFKNSPDNFPGFFEDVTRLIISPDSLSYKSQTVVLVFLIHIFNSLEVDLIRQHAQKLVSLSIWTNLKPGRLSELYKETPKMKKFMSAIKKQDGRLSKEELQKAVFERQFLYRLITERFYPTLHSITEKDSTDKTHYCERVLELLIDLQAQLPTRRFLNTLLDDLHVVVTCKRSLVFQKGSKLFSQLLDMLEFYVGFEINDLTGEPMTDKEMTDIHYRRIRALQKAAFCNFGEELRRFALSNVASIDSDGSLYKYLSPLDDKQLSALAVKLSLIPEPPSEADEVEFGSYTKTYNKEFLLDLMVFRYERRLSQIEAINEMPLYPTEAIVWDENIVPGDYYSGQGCLALPKLNLQFLTLHDYLLRNFHLFRLESTYEIRQDIEDAVYRMKPWISESDTTLFGGWARMAQPIEGFNVVEVAKPKLGENHPARVRADVSILLNTRGNIRNEWESLRKHDVAFLITVRPNNTTSVRYNFKGDFIPQVGLLYVRGCEIEGMLDADGRVIEEGPEPRPQLRGNVRTFRVWLDPNQYKRDMTSHEGGQEDVYGTFNIIMRRKPKENNFKAVLETIRDLMNTECVVPDWLQDILLGYGDPGSAHYSTCVTYSC
;
A
#
# COMPACT_ATOMS: atom_id res chain seq x y z
N MET A 1 15.66 68.97 4.47
CA MET A 1 14.97 69.98 3.65
C MET A 1 13.99 69.26 2.75
N ALA A 2 12.79 69.83 2.63
CA ALA A 2 11.64 69.39 1.83
C ALA A 2 10.85 68.16 2.33
N SER A 3 9.71 68.50 2.93
CA SER A 3 8.51 67.74 3.24
C SER A 3 7.79 67.17 2.01
N VAL A 4 7.25 65.95 2.11
CA VAL A 4 5.99 65.57 1.44
C VAL A 4 5.18 64.69 2.39
N GLN A 5 3.89 65.00 2.44
CA GLN A 5 2.84 64.52 3.32
C GLN A 5 2.51 63.04 3.09
N GLY A 6 2.09 62.37 4.17
CA GLY A 6 1.56 61.02 4.15
C GLY A 6 0.08 60.97 3.78
N GLU A 7 -0.27 60.01 2.94
CA GLU A 7 -1.60 59.42 2.79
C GLU A 7 -1.48 57.88 2.81
N PRO A 8 -2.54 57.16 3.22
CA PRO A 8 -2.45 55.81 3.80
C PRO A 8 -2.30 54.69 2.76
N PRO A 9 -1.81 53.50 3.16
CA PRO A 9 -1.64 52.39 2.23
C PRO A 9 -2.98 51.86 1.72
N ALA A 10 -3.04 51.71 0.40
CA ALA A 10 -4.17 51.17 -0.35
C ALA A 10 -4.55 49.76 0.11
N LYS A 11 -5.87 49.54 0.19
CA LYS A 11 -6.52 48.26 0.47
C LYS A 11 -5.97 47.14 -0.42
N ALA A 12 -5.47 46.09 0.20
CA ALA A 12 -5.16 44.82 -0.45
C ALA A 12 -6.41 44.25 -1.14
N LEU A 13 -6.40 44.24 -2.47
CA LEU A 13 -7.38 43.53 -3.30
C LEU A 13 -7.18 42.02 -3.13
N LYS A 14 -8.06 41.41 -2.34
CA LYS A 14 -8.29 39.96 -2.33
C LYS A 14 -8.85 39.55 -3.69
N HIS A 15 -8.00 39.09 -4.61
CA HIS A 15 -8.46 38.28 -5.74
C HIS A 15 -8.62 36.83 -5.30
N GLY A 16 -9.77 36.55 -4.67
CA GLY A 16 -10.31 35.20 -4.61
C GLY A 16 -10.73 34.79 -6.03
N VAL A 17 -10.09 33.77 -6.58
CA VAL A 17 -10.51 33.15 -7.84
C VAL A 17 -11.86 32.48 -7.60
N GLN A 18 -12.93 33.18 -7.98
CA GLN A 18 -14.26 32.59 -8.13
C GLN A 18 -14.23 31.64 -9.32
N ASN A 19 -14.06 30.35 -9.04
CA ASN A 19 -14.25 29.30 -10.01
C ASN A 19 -15.77 29.15 -10.26
N LYS A 20 -16.28 29.81 -11.31
CA LYS A 20 -17.67 29.63 -11.77
C LYS A 20 -17.81 28.22 -12.33
N GLY A 21 -18.79 27.49 -11.80
CA GLY A 21 -18.97 26.07 -11.98
C GLY A 21 -19.11 25.61 -13.43
N ALA A 22 -18.26 24.66 -13.82
CA ALA A 22 -18.66 23.62 -14.75
C ALA A 22 -19.51 22.60 -13.96
N ALA A 23 -20.71 22.30 -14.45
CA ALA A 23 -21.59 21.30 -13.86
C ALA A 23 -20.89 19.93 -13.90
N LYS A 24 -20.34 19.50 -12.76
CA LYS A 24 -19.95 18.11 -12.54
C LYS A 24 -21.20 17.24 -12.71
N PRO A 25 -21.13 16.09 -13.41
CA PRO A 25 -22.21 15.12 -13.29
C PRO A 25 -22.33 14.76 -11.81
N LYS A 26 -23.55 14.87 -11.27
CA LYS A 26 -23.86 14.52 -9.89
C LYS A 26 -23.52 13.04 -9.68
N GLY A 27 -22.36 12.75 -9.12
CA GLY A 27 -22.12 11.51 -8.40
C GLY A 27 -23.17 11.47 -7.28
N ARG A 28 -24.17 10.60 -7.44
CA ARG A 28 -25.13 10.32 -6.38
C ARG A 28 -24.38 9.55 -5.30
N SER A 29 -24.01 10.23 -4.21
CA SER A 29 -23.78 9.55 -2.93
C SER A 29 -25.09 8.85 -2.56
N ILE A 30 -25.08 7.52 -2.50
CA ILE A 30 -26.24 6.70 -2.09
C ILE A 30 -26.35 6.63 -0.55
N ASN A 31 -25.44 7.28 0.19
CA ASN A 31 -25.39 7.24 1.66
C ASN A 31 -25.81 8.54 2.37
N THR A 32 -26.32 9.55 1.66
CA THR A 32 -26.94 10.71 2.35
C THR A 32 -28.31 10.33 2.89
N LEU A 33 -28.41 10.14 4.22
CA LEU A 33 -29.66 9.98 4.95
C LEU A 33 -30.52 11.24 4.79
N THR A 34 -31.82 11.09 4.52
CA THR A 34 -32.75 12.23 4.55
C THR A 34 -33.13 12.56 6.00
N VAL A 35 -33.43 13.84 6.28
CA VAL A 35 -33.83 14.31 7.62
C VAL A 35 -35.05 13.53 8.14
N GLU A 36 -36.00 13.21 7.27
CA GLU A 36 -37.20 12.41 7.60
C GLU A 36 -36.85 10.95 7.98
N GLN A 37 -35.85 10.34 7.34
CA GLN A 37 -35.38 9.00 7.70
C GLN A 37 -34.64 9.02 9.05
N LEU A 38 -33.90 10.09 9.34
CA LEU A 38 -33.23 10.29 10.62
C LEU A 38 -34.24 10.42 11.78
N GLU A 39 -35.31 11.18 11.64
CA GLU A 39 -36.25 11.42 12.74
C GLU A 39 -37.14 10.20 13.09
N SER A 40 -37.42 9.33 12.12
CA SER A 40 -38.27 8.13 12.31
C SER A 40 -37.55 6.88 12.83
N ASP A 41 -36.21 6.88 12.85
CA ASP A 41 -35.42 5.68 13.17
C ASP A 41 -35.38 5.39 14.68
N VAL A 42 -35.33 4.10 15.02
CA VAL A 42 -35.24 3.59 16.40
C VAL A 42 -34.04 4.19 17.15
N ILE A 43 -32.92 4.42 16.46
CA ILE A 43 -31.71 5.02 17.06
C ILE A 43 -31.97 6.45 17.52
N SER A 44 -32.71 7.24 16.75
CA SER A 44 -32.98 8.64 17.08
C SER A 44 -33.91 8.77 18.28
N GLN A 45 -34.88 7.86 18.42
CA GLN A 45 -35.72 7.76 19.61
C GLN A 45 -34.89 7.38 20.84
N LEU A 46 -34.04 6.35 20.73
CA LEU A 46 -33.14 5.94 21.80
C LEU A 46 -32.19 7.07 22.20
N ALA A 47 -31.64 7.81 21.24
CA ALA A 47 -30.77 8.94 21.49
C ALA A 47 -31.50 10.02 22.30
N ALA A 48 -32.68 10.44 21.84
CA ALA A 48 -33.47 11.49 22.49
C ALA A 48 -33.80 11.13 23.95
N GLU A 49 -34.07 9.86 24.23
CA GLU A 49 -34.40 9.40 25.57
C GLU A 49 -33.19 9.26 26.52
N ASN A 50 -32.01 8.92 25.99
CA ASN A 50 -30.91 8.41 26.83
C ASN A 50 -29.64 9.27 26.83
N TRP A 51 -29.33 10.00 25.76
CA TRP A 51 -28.09 10.80 25.72
C TRP A 51 -28.17 12.14 24.99
N SER A 52 -29.10 12.36 24.06
CA SER A 52 -29.20 13.62 23.32
C SER A 52 -30.27 14.59 23.85
N GLY A 53 -31.25 14.11 24.62
CA GLY A 53 -32.31 14.93 25.21
C GLY A 53 -31.92 15.66 26.50
N SER A 54 -32.67 16.73 26.83
CA SER A 54 -32.50 17.55 28.04
C SER A 54 -32.82 16.82 29.36
N THR A 55 -33.45 15.65 29.29
CA THR A 55 -33.78 14.75 30.41
C THR A 55 -33.17 13.35 30.24
N ALA A 56 -31.90 13.28 29.79
CA ALA A 56 -31.19 12.02 29.58
C ALA A 56 -31.25 11.10 30.82
N LYS A 57 -31.72 9.86 30.62
CA LYS A 57 -31.84 8.81 31.66
C LYS A 57 -30.47 8.36 32.21
N SER A 58 -30.48 7.68 33.36
CA SER A 58 -29.30 7.00 33.94
C SER A 58 -28.79 5.89 33.01
N PHE A 59 -27.49 5.58 33.08
CA PHE A 59 -26.86 4.52 32.28
C PHE A 59 -27.58 3.17 32.41
N SER A 60 -27.81 2.52 31.27
CA SER A 60 -28.28 1.14 31.17
C SER A 60 -27.38 0.33 30.25
N SER A 61 -26.86 -0.79 30.76
CA SER A 61 -26.06 -1.74 30.00
C SER A 61 -26.90 -2.50 28.96
N GLU A 62 -28.18 -2.72 29.22
CA GLU A 62 -29.09 -3.40 28.29
C GLU A 62 -29.26 -2.64 26.97
N ILE A 63 -29.22 -1.30 27.03
CA ILE A 63 -29.28 -0.46 25.83
C ILE A 63 -28.04 -0.68 24.96
N VAL A 64 -26.86 -0.79 25.58
CA VAL A 64 -25.61 -1.04 24.86
C VAL A 64 -25.62 -2.44 24.24
N GLU A 65 -26.07 -3.45 24.97
CA GLU A 65 -26.21 -4.82 24.46
C GLU A 65 -27.20 -4.92 23.28
N ASN A 66 -28.34 -4.22 23.38
CA ASN A 66 -29.35 -4.19 22.33
C ASN A 66 -28.81 -3.52 21.05
N ILE A 67 -28.19 -2.34 21.17
CA ILE A 67 -27.58 -1.63 20.05
C ILE A 67 -26.48 -2.48 19.40
N TYR A 68 -25.61 -3.09 20.22
CA TYR A 68 -24.52 -3.94 19.73
C TYR A 68 -25.04 -5.15 18.93
N THR A 69 -26.06 -5.83 19.45
CA THR A 69 -26.59 -7.06 18.85
C THR A 69 -27.41 -6.79 17.59
N ASN A 70 -28.22 -5.73 17.59
CA ASN A 70 -29.25 -5.52 16.56
C ASN A 70 -28.90 -4.45 15.53
N GLU A 71 -28.09 -3.44 15.88
CA GLU A 71 -27.91 -2.24 15.06
C GLU A 71 -26.48 -2.10 14.50
N LEU A 72 -25.44 -2.47 15.26
CA LEU A 72 -24.03 -2.25 14.86
C LEU A 72 -23.55 -3.12 13.69
N GLY A 73 -24.37 -4.05 13.20
CA GLY A 73 -24.09 -4.82 11.98
C GLY A 73 -24.28 -4.04 10.68
N ALA A 74 -24.93 -2.87 10.71
CA ALA A 74 -25.26 -2.09 9.51
C ALA A 74 -24.59 -0.71 9.49
N VAL A 75 -23.82 -0.41 8.44
CA VAL A 75 -23.07 0.87 8.31
C VAL A 75 -23.96 2.09 8.53
N LYS A 76 -25.16 2.10 7.93
CA LYS A 76 -26.11 3.22 8.07
C LYS A 76 -26.54 3.46 9.52
N LYS A 77 -26.66 2.39 10.31
CA LYS A 77 -27.02 2.46 11.72
C LYS A 77 -25.85 3.01 12.55
N VAL A 78 -24.62 2.59 12.25
CA VAL A 78 -23.41 3.13 12.88
C VAL A 78 -23.24 4.64 12.58
N MET A 79 -23.48 5.07 11.34
CA MET A 79 -23.49 6.50 10.97
C MET A 79 -24.51 7.30 11.81
N MET A 80 -25.72 6.77 12.01
CA MET A 80 -26.73 7.45 12.83
C MET A 80 -26.33 7.54 14.30
N LEU A 81 -25.69 6.50 14.85
CA LEU A 81 -25.15 6.55 16.21
C LEU A 81 -24.04 7.61 16.34
N GLU A 82 -23.21 7.78 15.31
CA GLU A 82 -22.16 8.80 15.26
C GLU A 82 -22.76 10.20 15.31
N VAL A 83 -23.73 10.48 14.43
CA VAL A 83 -24.45 11.77 14.38
C VAL A 83 -25.13 12.09 15.72
N SER A 84 -25.64 11.07 16.41
CA SER A 84 -26.27 11.22 17.72
C SER A 84 -25.28 11.44 18.88
N GLN A 85 -23.97 11.41 18.63
CA GLN A 85 -22.89 11.51 19.63
C GLN A 85 -22.92 10.37 20.67
N TYR A 86 -23.19 9.15 20.22
CA TYR A 86 -23.27 7.96 21.07
C TYR A 86 -21.97 7.69 21.84
N LEU A 87 -20.81 7.94 21.22
CA LEU A 87 -19.50 7.78 21.88
C LEU A 87 -19.31 8.78 23.01
N GLU A 88 -19.47 10.06 22.72
CA GLU A 88 -19.15 11.19 23.59
C GLU A 88 -20.12 11.29 24.78
N LYS A 89 -21.42 11.12 24.51
CA LYS A 89 -22.47 11.38 25.50
C LYS A 89 -22.90 10.14 26.30
N TYR A 90 -22.66 8.95 25.78
CA TYR A 90 -23.14 7.70 26.39
C TYR A 90 -22.00 6.71 26.66
N LEU A 91 -21.35 6.18 25.62
CA LEU A 91 -20.38 5.09 25.79
C LEU A 91 -19.19 5.48 26.66
N TRP A 92 -18.44 6.52 26.31
CA TRP A 92 -17.20 6.86 27.00
C TRP A 92 -17.45 7.36 28.42
N LYS A 93 -18.51 8.17 28.60
CA LYS A 93 -18.92 8.71 29.90
C LYS A 93 -19.19 7.63 30.95
N PHE A 94 -19.72 6.48 30.54
CA PHE A 94 -20.11 5.39 31.44
C PHE A 94 -19.20 4.16 31.35
N TYR A 95 -18.09 4.25 30.62
CA TYR A 95 -17.10 3.18 30.59
C TYR A 95 -16.38 3.06 31.93
N VAL A 96 -16.26 1.84 32.44
CA VAL A 96 -15.52 1.52 33.66
C VAL A 96 -14.49 0.43 33.37
N PRO A 97 -13.18 0.72 33.58
CA PRO A 97 -12.10 -0.23 33.36
C PRO A 97 -12.35 -1.61 33.95
N HIS A 98 -12.14 -2.66 33.14
CA HIS A 98 -12.24 -4.07 33.54
C HIS A 98 -13.62 -4.53 34.07
N LYS A 99 -14.65 -3.67 34.03
CA LYS A 99 -16.01 -3.97 34.51
C LYS A 99 -17.08 -3.80 33.44
N SER A 100 -16.87 -2.92 32.47
CA SER A 100 -17.77 -2.76 31.32
C SER A 100 -17.89 -4.06 30.52
N SER A 101 -19.07 -4.31 29.93
CA SER A 101 -19.31 -5.52 29.15
C SER A 101 -18.51 -5.53 27.84
N LEU A 102 -18.37 -6.71 27.24
CA LEU A 102 -17.72 -6.87 25.95
C LEU A 102 -18.36 -6.00 24.87
N SER A 103 -19.69 -5.98 24.80
CA SER A 103 -20.45 -5.18 23.85
C SER A 103 -20.20 -3.69 24.01
N HIS A 104 -19.99 -3.21 25.26
CA HIS A 104 -19.62 -1.82 25.53
C HIS A 104 -18.23 -1.49 24.96
N VAL A 105 -17.23 -2.33 25.26
CA VAL A 105 -15.85 -2.14 24.77
C VAL A 105 -15.81 -2.15 23.24
N ILE A 106 -16.49 -3.11 22.60
CA ILE A 106 -16.53 -3.18 21.13
C ILE A 106 -17.32 -2.02 20.52
N SER A 107 -18.42 -1.60 21.13
CA SER A 107 -19.18 -0.43 20.65
C SER A 107 -18.30 0.82 20.62
N ILE A 108 -17.46 1.04 21.63
CA ILE A 108 -16.50 2.17 21.64
C ILE A 108 -15.55 2.07 20.43
N MET A 109 -14.98 0.89 20.17
CA MET A 109 -14.09 0.68 19.03
C MET A 109 -14.79 0.89 17.69
N ILE A 110 -16.03 0.41 17.53
CA ILE A 110 -16.82 0.61 16.31
C ILE A 110 -17.05 2.10 16.06
N MET A 111 -17.42 2.87 17.09
CA MET A 111 -17.63 4.31 16.94
C MET A 111 -16.34 5.05 16.56
N VAL A 112 -15.19 4.66 17.12
CA VAL A 112 -13.90 5.25 16.74
C VAL A 112 -13.55 4.93 15.29
N ASN A 113 -13.67 3.66 14.88
CA ASN A 113 -13.40 3.24 13.51
C ASN A 113 -14.31 3.97 12.51
N GLU A 114 -15.59 4.15 12.87
CA GLU A 114 -16.53 4.92 12.07
C GLU A 114 -16.12 6.39 11.92
N LYS A 115 -15.66 7.03 12.99
CA LYS A 115 -15.16 8.41 12.93
C LYS A 115 -13.99 8.56 11.95
N PHE A 116 -13.09 7.58 11.90
CA PHE A 116 -12.04 7.55 10.88
C PHE A 116 -12.59 7.34 9.47
N ARG A 117 -13.58 6.46 9.30
CA ARG A 117 -14.25 6.20 8.01
C ARG A 117 -14.91 7.47 7.45
N GLU A 118 -15.56 8.24 8.31
CA GLU A 118 -16.22 9.52 7.98
C GLU A 118 -15.26 10.73 8.02
N ARG A 119 -13.98 10.52 8.37
CA ARG A 119 -12.93 11.54 8.45
C ARG A 119 -13.24 12.69 9.42
N VAL A 120 -13.80 12.36 10.59
CA VAL A 120 -14.07 13.30 11.68
C VAL A 120 -13.13 13.06 12.87
N PRO A 121 -12.90 14.04 13.76
CA PRO A 121 -12.01 13.87 14.91
C PRO A 121 -12.44 12.72 15.83
N ALA A 122 -11.58 11.70 15.95
CA ALA A 122 -11.90 10.46 16.66
C ALA A 122 -11.56 10.48 18.17
N TRP A 123 -10.63 11.35 18.57
CA TRP A 123 -9.97 11.23 19.88
C TRP A 123 -10.43 12.25 20.94
N GLU A 124 -11.33 13.19 20.60
CA GLU A 124 -11.74 14.28 21.49
C GLU A 124 -12.41 13.79 22.78
N ALA A 125 -13.28 12.77 22.70
CA ALA A 125 -13.92 12.17 23.88
C ALA A 125 -12.89 11.69 24.92
N PHE A 126 -11.85 11.00 24.47
CA PHE A 126 -10.81 10.45 25.33
C PHE A 126 -9.91 11.55 25.90
N LYS A 127 -9.58 12.58 25.10
CA LYS A 127 -8.81 13.74 25.56
C LYS A 127 -9.54 14.53 26.65
N ASN A 128 -10.86 14.66 26.53
CA ASN A 128 -11.69 15.36 27.52
C ASN A 128 -11.88 14.58 28.83
N SER A 129 -11.71 13.26 28.81
CA SER A 129 -11.84 12.40 30.00
C SER A 129 -10.84 11.24 29.92
N PRO A 130 -9.54 11.48 30.20
CA PRO A 130 -8.46 10.54 29.88
C PRO A 130 -8.28 9.42 30.91
N ASP A 131 -8.78 9.58 32.14
CA ASP A 131 -8.46 8.73 33.29
C ASP A 131 -8.71 7.23 33.06
N ASN A 132 -9.76 6.90 32.30
CA ASN A 132 -10.15 5.51 32.02
C ASN A 132 -9.47 4.92 30.78
N PHE A 133 -8.77 5.72 29.96
CA PHE A 133 -8.14 5.27 28.72
C PHE A 133 -7.05 4.20 28.92
N PRO A 134 -6.18 4.27 29.96
CA PRO A 134 -5.21 3.21 30.21
C PRO A 134 -5.88 1.84 30.41
N GLY A 135 -6.97 1.79 31.18
CA GLY A 135 -7.73 0.57 31.42
C GLY A 135 -8.47 0.07 30.18
N PHE A 136 -9.03 0.99 29.39
CA PHE A 136 -9.63 0.66 28.09
C PHE A 136 -8.62 0.04 27.14
N PHE A 137 -7.43 0.62 27.04
CA PHE A 137 -6.38 0.10 26.17
C PHE A 137 -5.89 -1.29 26.61
N GLU A 138 -5.83 -1.55 27.92
CA GLU A 138 -5.58 -2.90 28.44
C GLU A 138 -6.68 -3.89 28.07
N ASP A 139 -7.95 -3.51 28.22
CA ASP A 139 -9.09 -4.37 27.84
C ASP A 139 -9.02 -4.71 26.34
N VAL A 140 -8.75 -3.73 25.48
CA VAL A 140 -8.61 -3.91 24.02
C VAL A 140 -7.45 -4.85 23.65
N THR A 141 -6.26 -4.64 24.24
CA THR A 141 -5.08 -5.45 23.91
C THR A 141 -5.20 -6.88 24.44
N ARG A 142 -5.83 -7.09 25.60
CA ARG A 142 -6.12 -8.45 26.10
C ARG A 142 -7.16 -9.15 25.23
N LEU A 143 -8.17 -8.41 24.77
CA LEU A 143 -9.29 -8.96 24.00
C LEU A 143 -8.84 -9.62 22.69
N ILE A 144 -7.88 -9.04 21.96
CA ILE A 144 -7.39 -9.62 20.69
C ILE A 144 -6.49 -10.85 20.90
N ILE A 145 -5.82 -10.95 22.06
CA ILE A 145 -4.91 -12.04 22.40
C ILE A 145 -5.68 -13.26 22.95
N SER A 146 -6.77 -13.05 23.68
CA SER A 146 -7.61 -14.12 24.21
C SER A 146 -9.07 -13.96 23.76
N PRO A 147 -9.37 -14.17 22.47
CA PRO A 147 -10.67 -13.89 21.87
C PRO A 147 -11.64 -15.08 21.96
N ASP A 148 -11.60 -15.87 23.04
CA ASP A 148 -12.28 -17.19 23.13
C ASP A 148 -13.81 -17.15 22.86
N SER A 149 -14.41 -15.96 22.81
CA SER A 149 -15.82 -15.71 22.48
C SER A 149 -16.06 -14.78 21.28
N LEU A 150 -15.02 -14.30 20.59
CA LEU A 150 -15.13 -13.32 19.50
C LEU A 150 -15.14 -13.94 18.11
N SER A 151 -16.12 -13.52 17.31
CA SER A 151 -16.10 -13.76 15.87
C SER A 151 -14.88 -13.09 15.21
N TYR A 152 -14.43 -13.61 14.07
CA TYR A 152 -13.38 -12.96 13.28
C TYR A 152 -13.76 -11.55 12.85
N LYS A 153 -15.05 -11.27 12.58
CA LYS A 153 -15.54 -9.91 12.30
C LYS A 153 -15.28 -8.95 13.47
N SER A 154 -15.58 -9.39 14.69
CA SER A 154 -15.31 -8.60 15.90
C SER A 154 -13.80 -8.43 16.13
N GLN A 155 -12.99 -9.46 15.87
CA GLN A 155 -11.53 -9.35 15.95
C GLN A 155 -10.98 -8.34 14.91
N THR A 156 -11.54 -8.29 13.70
CA THR A 156 -11.21 -7.30 12.67
C THR A 156 -11.52 -5.87 13.14
N VAL A 157 -12.63 -5.64 13.86
CA VAL A 157 -12.94 -4.33 14.47
C VAL A 157 -11.82 -3.91 15.44
N VAL A 158 -11.34 -4.84 16.28
CA VAL A 158 -10.24 -4.57 17.20
C VAL A 158 -8.95 -4.23 16.46
N LEU A 159 -8.63 -4.97 15.38
CA LEU A 159 -7.46 -4.69 14.56
C LEU A 159 -7.52 -3.32 13.89
N VAL A 160 -8.66 -2.94 13.32
CA VAL A 160 -8.85 -1.60 12.71
C VAL A 160 -8.70 -0.51 13.77
N PHE A 161 -9.22 -0.72 14.99
CA PHE A 161 -9.01 0.21 16.09
C PHE A 161 -7.52 0.34 16.45
N LEU A 162 -6.79 -0.78 16.54
CA LEU A 162 -5.36 -0.78 16.81
C LEU A 162 -4.56 -0.10 15.69
N ILE A 163 -4.94 -0.29 14.43
CA ILE A 163 -4.37 0.43 13.28
C ILE A 163 -4.53 1.94 13.48
N HIS A 164 -5.73 2.40 13.88
CA HIS A 164 -5.95 3.82 14.17
C HIS A 164 -5.12 4.33 15.36
N ILE A 165 -4.96 3.52 16.42
CA ILE A 165 -4.09 3.83 17.56
C ILE A 165 -2.64 4.07 17.09
N PHE A 166 -2.07 3.14 16.34
CA PHE A 166 -0.68 3.27 15.86
C PHE A 166 -0.50 4.33 14.78
N ASN A 167 -1.56 4.70 14.07
CA ASN A 167 -1.54 5.84 13.15
C ASN A 167 -1.79 7.19 13.82
N SER A 168 -2.04 7.24 15.13
CA SER A 168 -2.37 8.47 15.87
C SER A 168 -1.36 8.78 16.99
N LEU A 169 -0.07 8.49 16.77
CA LEU A 169 0.98 8.70 17.78
C LEU A 169 1.30 10.18 18.04
N GLU A 170 0.78 11.10 17.23
CA GLU A 170 0.78 12.53 17.53
C GLU A 170 -0.07 12.88 18.76
N VAL A 171 -1.08 12.06 19.08
CA VAL A 171 -1.92 12.25 20.26
C VAL A 171 -1.18 11.72 21.50
N ASP A 172 -0.77 12.63 22.39
CA ASP A 172 0.01 12.30 23.59
C ASP A 172 -0.57 11.15 24.42
N LEU A 173 -1.89 11.18 24.66
CA LEU A 173 -2.61 10.14 25.39
C LEU A 173 -2.39 8.76 24.75
N ILE A 174 -2.49 8.67 23.42
CA ILE A 174 -2.34 7.42 22.68
C ILE A 174 -0.87 6.98 22.68
N ARG A 175 0.03 7.91 22.39
CA ARG A 175 1.48 7.67 22.29
C ARG A 175 2.04 7.04 23.56
N GLN A 176 1.64 7.54 24.73
CA GLN A 176 2.10 7.05 26.04
C GLN A 176 1.79 5.57 26.28
N HIS A 177 0.73 5.03 25.66
CA HIS A 177 0.34 3.63 25.79
C HIS A 177 0.85 2.78 24.63
N ALA A 178 0.66 3.24 23.39
CA ALA A 178 1.04 2.49 22.19
C ALA A 178 2.57 2.24 22.09
N GLN A 179 3.40 3.21 22.47
CA GLN A 179 4.86 3.08 22.38
C GLN A 179 5.43 1.95 23.24
N LYS A 180 4.76 1.57 24.34
CA LYS A 180 5.21 0.48 25.21
C LYS A 180 5.25 -0.86 24.45
N LEU A 181 4.32 -1.05 23.51
CA LEU A 181 4.17 -2.26 22.72
C LEU A 181 5.23 -2.43 21.61
N VAL A 182 5.96 -1.35 21.27
CA VAL A 182 6.97 -1.31 20.19
C VAL A 182 8.35 -0.87 20.67
N SER A 183 8.53 -0.72 21.98
CA SER A 183 9.79 -0.28 22.59
C SER A 183 10.90 -1.34 22.49
N LEU A 184 12.13 -0.97 22.84
CA LEU A 184 13.29 -1.89 22.88
C LEU A 184 13.00 -3.19 23.64
N SER A 185 12.13 -3.12 24.64
CA SER A 185 11.76 -4.28 25.47
C SER A 185 11.09 -5.41 24.68
N ILE A 186 10.59 -5.16 23.47
CA ILE A 186 10.09 -6.20 22.56
C ILE A 186 11.16 -7.25 22.20
N TRP A 187 12.44 -6.89 22.28
CA TRP A 187 13.57 -7.81 22.03
C TRP A 187 13.69 -8.94 23.06
N THR A 188 12.92 -8.92 24.15
CA THR A 188 12.84 -10.07 25.06
C THR A 188 12.25 -11.31 24.40
N ASN A 189 11.57 -11.15 23.26
CA ASN A 189 10.95 -12.23 22.50
C ASN A 189 11.83 -12.76 21.36
N LEU A 190 13.02 -12.19 21.14
CA LEU A 190 13.94 -12.66 20.12
C LEU A 190 14.61 -13.96 20.55
N LYS A 191 14.95 -14.80 19.56
CA LYS A 191 15.81 -15.96 19.80
C LYS A 191 17.13 -15.56 20.48
N PRO A 192 17.66 -16.34 21.45
CA PRO A 192 18.89 -16.00 22.17
C PRO A 192 20.10 -15.77 21.26
N GLY A 193 20.27 -16.58 20.21
CA GLY A 193 21.34 -16.43 19.22
C GLY A 193 21.28 -15.09 18.50
N ARG A 194 20.08 -14.74 17.99
CA ARG A 194 19.81 -13.48 17.31
C ARG A 194 20.08 -12.27 18.22
N LEU A 195 19.61 -12.33 19.47
CA LEU A 195 19.82 -11.26 20.45
C LEU A 195 21.30 -11.07 20.77
N SER A 196 22.08 -12.15 20.87
CA SER A 196 23.52 -12.12 21.11
C SER A 196 24.28 -11.44 19.97
N GLU A 197 23.91 -11.72 18.71
CA GLU A 197 24.47 -11.06 17.53
C GLU A 197 24.19 -9.56 17.53
N LEU A 198 22.94 -9.15 17.77
CA LEU A 198 22.55 -7.74 17.83
C LEU A 198 23.32 -6.97 18.91
N TYR A 199 23.56 -7.59 20.07
CA TYR A 199 24.36 -6.97 21.13
C TYR A 199 25.85 -6.86 20.81
N LYS A 200 26.39 -7.72 19.95
CA LYS A 200 27.77 -7.57 19.45
C LYS A 200 27.85 -6.41 18.46
N GLU A 201 26.87 -6.29 17.58
CA GLU A 201 26.79 -5.19 16.60
C GLU A 201 26.51 -3.85 17.29
N THR A 202 25.65 -3.83 18.31
CA THR A 202 25.23 -2.60 19.02
C THR A 202 25.30 -2.75 20.55
N PRO A 203 26.51 -2.71 21.15
CA PRO A 203 26.71 -2.93 22.59
C PRO A 203 25.94 -1.95 23.50
N LYS A 204 25.59 -0.76 23.00
CA LYS A 204 24.75 0.22 23.74
C LYS A 204 23.36 -0.35 24.05
N MET A 205 22.75 -1.12 23.13
CA MET A 205 21.42 -1.71 23.32
C MET A 205 21.40 -2.70 24.48
N LYS A 206 22.48 -3.47 24.68
CA LYS A 206 22.64 -4.36 25.83
C LYS A 206 22.57 -3.61 27.16
N LYS A 207 23.22 -2.44 27.24
CA LYS A 207 23.19 -1.59 28.44
C LYS A 207 21.78 -1.08 28.75
N PHE A 208 21.05 -0.61 27.72
CA PHE A 208 19.67 -0.16 27.90
C PHE A 208 18.75 -1.30 28.33
N MET A 209 18.87 -2.50 27.74
CA MET A 209 18.12 -3.66 28.18
C MET A 209 18.42 -4.05 29.63
N SER A 210 19.70 -4.00 30.04
CA SER A 210 20.07 -4.24 31.45
C SER A 210 19.46 -3.20 32.40
N ALA A 211 19.34 -1.94 31.98
CA ALA A 211 18.68 -0.91 32.76
C ALA A 211 17.17 -1.18 32.91
N ILE A 212 16.51 -1.61 31.84
CA ILE A 212 15.09 -2.03 31.86
C ILE A 212 14.91 -3.18 32.86
N LYS A 213 15.73 -4.24 32.78
CA LYS A 213 15.67 -5.37 33.72
C LYS A 213 15.94 -4.97 35.18
N LYS A 214 16.78 -3.96 35.42
CA LYS A 214 17.01 -3.42 36.77
C LYS A 214 15.79 -2.64 37.28
N GLN A 215 15.07 -1.95 36.41
CA GLN A 215 13.83 -1.26 36.74
C GLN A 215 12.71 -2.26 37.04
N ASP A 216 12.66 -3.38 36.30
CA ASP A 216 11.69 -4.46 36.54
C ASP A 216 11.76 -5.01 37.97
N GLY A 217 12.97 -5.13 38.52
CA GLY A 217 13.16 -5.56 39.91
C GLY A 217 12.58 -4.61 40.97
N ARG A 218 12.08 -3.44 40.58
CA ARG A 218 11.43 -2.46 41.46
C ARG A 218 9.92 -2.42 41.32
N LEU A 219 9.36 -3.10 40.32
CA LEU A 219 7.93 -3.14 40.06
C LEU A 219 7.23 -4.11 41.01
N SER A 220 5.95 -3.85 41.30
CA SER A 220 5.09 -4.85 41.92
C SER A 220 4.90 -6.07 41.00
N LYS A 221 4.34 -7.16 41.54
CA LYS A 221 4.07 -8.36 40.75
C LYS A 221 3.07 -8.08 39.62
N GLU A 222 2.04 -7.30 39.92
CA GLU A 222 0.99 -6.92 38.97
C GLU A 222 1.54 -5.98 37.88
N GLU A 223 2.35 -4.99 38.27
CA GLU A 223 3.01 -4.07 37.34
C GLU A 223 3.99 -4.80 36.41
N LEU A 224 4.75 -5.76 36.95
CA LEU A 224 5.66 -6.58 36.16
C LEU A 224 4.90 -7.46 35.17
N GLN A 225 3.79 -8.10 35.61
CA GLN A 225 2.94 -8.89 34.72
C GLN A 225 2.38 -8.04 33.56
N LYS A 226 1.93 -6.82 33.85
CA LYS A 226 1.48 -5.88 32.81
C LYS A 226 2.62 -5.52 31.85
N ALA A 227 3.80 -5.16 32.37
CA ALA A 227 4.95 -4.83 31.54
C ALA A 227 5.40 -6.01 30.65
N VAL A 228 5.36 -7.24 31.17
CA VAL A 228 5.65 -8.47 30.41
C VAL A 228 4.61 -8.69 29.32
N PHE A 229 3.33 -8.49 29.62
CA PHE A 229 2.26 -8.57 28.62
C PHE A 229 2.46 -7.55 27.49
N GLU A 230 2.74 -6.28 27.83
CA GLU A 230 2.99 -5.21 26.85
C GLU A 230 4.18 -5.56 25.93
N ARG A 231 5.26 -6.10 26.48
CA ARG A 231 6.45 -6.57 25.72
C ARG A 231 6.14 -7.71 24.77
N GLN A 232 5.24 -8.60 25.17
CA GLN A 232 4.89 -9.81 24.43
C GLN A 232 3.74 -9.58 23.45
N PHE A 233 3.03 -8.46 23.53
CA PHE A 233 1.78 -8.24 22.79
C PHE A 233 1.89 -8.54 21.28
N LEU A 234 2.82 -7.88 20.57
CA LEU A 234 2.98 -8.10 19.12
C LEU A 234 3.53 -9.49 18.80
N TYR A 235 4.43 -10.02 19.62
CA TYR A 235 4.92 -11.39 19.48
C TYR A 235 3.77 -12.40 19.57
N ARG A 236 2.88 -12.27 20.56
CA ARG A 236 1.73 -13.14 20.79
C ARG A 236 0.65 -12.93 19.73
N LEU A 237 0.40 -11.69 19.29
CA LEU A 237 -0.50 -11.40 18.18
C LEU A 237 -0.06 -12.14 16.90
N ILE A 238 1.25 -12.17 16.62
CA ILE A 238 1.78 -12.87 15.45
C ILE A 238 1.75 -14.39 15.66
N THR A 239 2.29 -14.89 16.77
CA THR A 239 2.55 -16.32 16.97
C THR A 239 1.34 -17.11 17.48
N GLU A 240 0.53 -16.53 18.36
CA GLU A 240 -0.62 -17.19 18.99
C GLU A 240 -1.94 -16.89 18.26
N ARG A 241 -2.02 -15.83 17.46
CA ARG A 241 -3.25 -15.45 16.74
C ARG A 241 -3.10 -15.53 15.21
N PHE A 242 -2.24 -14.70 14.64
CA PHE A 242 -2.11 -14.58 13.19
C PHE A 242 -1.69 -15.88 12.52
N TYR A 243 -0.59 -16.52 12.97
CA TYR A 243 -0.14 -17.78 12.38
C TYR A 243 -1.17 -18.90 12.51
N PRO A 244 -1.76 -19.21 13.68
CA PRO A 244 -2.80 -20.23 13.78
C PRO A 244 -3.99 -19.94 12.86
N THR A 245 -4.45 -18.69 12.78
CA THR A 245 -5.52 -18.31 11.85
C THR A 245 -5.11 -18.55 10.40
N LEU A 246 -3.92 -18.10 9.99
CA LEU A 246 -3.39 -18.24 8.64
C LEU A 246 -3.28 -19.72 8.20
N HIS A 247 -2.80 -20.60 9.09
CA HIS A 247 -2.69 -22.04 8.83
C HIS A 247 -4.05 -22.76 8.89
N SER A 248 -5.03 -22.21 9.62
CA SER A 248 -6.37 -22.78 9.70
C SER A 248 -7.23 -22.54 8.46
N ILE A 249 -6.81 -21.63 7.56
CA ILE A 249 -7.59 -21.30 6.36
C ILE A 249 -7.54 -22.47 5.38
N THR A 250 -8.72 -23.03 5.11
CA THR A 250 -8.93 -24.05 4.08
C THR A 250 -9.58 -23.47 2.83
N GLU A 251 -9.65 -24.24 1.74
CA GLU A 251 -10.33 -23.82 0.50
C GLU A 251 -11.82 -23.48 0.66
N LYS A 252 -12.46 -23.96 1.73
CA LYS A 252 -13.90 -23.79 1.99
C LYS A 252 -14.19 -22.75 3.06
N ASP A 253 -13.15 -22.13 3.63
CA ASP A 253 -13.30 -21.22 4.76
C ASP A 253 -13.94 -19.89 4.35
N SER A 254 -14.60 -19.25 5.32
CA SER A 254 -15.24 -17.95 5.13
C SER A 254 -14.22 -16.83 4.87
N THR A 255 -14.66 -15.80 4.15
CA THR A 255 -13.90 -14.56 3.86
C THR A 255 -13.42 -13.84 5.12
N ASP A 256 -14.06 -14.04 6.28
CA ASP A 256 -13.75 -13.34 7.52
C ASP A 256 -12.32 -13.63 8.05
N LYS A 257 -11.84 -14.88 7.93
CA LYS A 257 -10.46 -15.22 8.34
C LYS A 257 -9.44 -14.56 7.42
N THR A 258 -9.72 -14.52 6.13
CA THR A 258 -8.88 -13.85 5.13
C THR A 258 -8.84 -12.35 5.41
N HIS A 259 -9.99 -11.70 5.63
CA HIS A 259 -10.06 -10.28 6.00
C HIS A 259 -9.31 -9.98 7.31
N TYR A 260 -9.39 -10.88 8.30
CA TYR A 260 -8.59 -10.76 9.52
C TYR A 260 -7.09 -10.76 9.18
N CYS A 261 -6.62 -11.71 8.36
CA CYS A 261 -5.22 -11.80 7.95
C CYS A 261 -4.77 -10.56 7.16
N GLU A 262 -5.62 -10.03 6.29
CA GLU A 262 -5.37 -8.79 5.54
C GLU A 262 -5.23 -7.58 6.49
N ARG A 263 -6.09 -7.45 7.52
CA ARG A 263 -5.94 -6.40 8.53
C ARG A 263 -4.70 -6.58 9.42
N VAL A 264 -4.28 -7.82 9.69
CA VAL A 264 -3.00 -8.03 10.37
C VAL A 264 -1.84 -7.55 9.50
N LEU A 265 -1.84 -7.87 8.19
CA LEU A 265 -0.81 -7.35 7.28
C LEU A 265 -0.84 -5.81 7.22
N GLU A 266 -2.01 -5.19 7.12
CA GLU A 266 -2.15 -3.73 7.17
C GLU A 266 -1.55 -3.12 8.45
N LEU A 267 -1.84 -3.71 9.62
CA LEU A 267 -1.24 -3.27 10.88
C LEU A 267 0.28 -3.37 10.85
N LEU A 268 0.82 -4.49 10.34
CA LEU A 268 2.28 -4.68 10.25
C LEU A 268 2.93 -3.70 9.26
N ILE A 269 2.28 -3.43 8.13
CA ILE A 269 2.74 -2.43 7.14
C ILE A 269 2.83 -1.06 7.79
N ASP A 270 1.75 -0.59 8.43
CA ASP A 270 1.72 0.72 9.08
C ASP A 270 2.78 0.86 10.17
N LEU A 271 2.98 -0.20 10.96
CA LEU A 271 4.03 -0.25 11.98
C LEU A 271 5.44 -0.23 11.38
N GLN A 272 5.67 -0.85 10.22
CA GLN A 272 6.96 -0.85 9.54
C GLN A 272 7.23 0.44 8.74
N ALA A 273 6.17 1.15 8.37
CA ALA A 273 6.20 2.37 7.57
C ALA A 273 6.39 3.66 8.40
N GLN A 274 6.60 3.54 9.72
CA GLN A 274 6.88 4.66 10.62
C GLN A 274 8.08 4.33 11.51
N LEU A 275 9.08 5.21 11.57
CA LEU A 275 10.33 4.95 12.30
C LEU A 275 10.15 4.62 13.80
N PRO A 276 9.28 5.32 14.58
CA PRO A 276 9.15 5.07 16.02
C PRO A 276 8.65 3.66 16.37
N THR A 277 7.79 3.09 15.52
CA THR A 277 7.22 1.74 15.67
C THR A 277 8.10 0.68 15.01
N ARG A 278 8.76 1.03 13.89
CA ARG A 278 9.68 0.16 13.16
C ARG A 278 10.93 -0.21 13.94
N ARG A 279 11.58 0.78 14.58
CA ARG A 279 12.96 0.73 15.11
C ARG A 279 13.39 -0.57 15.78
N PHE A 280 12.52 -1.18 16.59
CA PHE A 280 12.80 -2.46 17.26
C PHE A 280 11.96 -3.61 16.72
N LEU A 281 10.79 -3.30 16.15
CA LEU A 281 9.85 -4.28 15.62
C LEU A 281 10.35 -4.95 14.35
N ASN A 282 11.06 -4.24 13.46
CA ASN A 282 11.58 -4.82 12.21
C ASN A 282 12.42 -6.08 12.47
N THR A 283 13.27 -6.02 13.49
CA THR A 283 14.08 -7.16 13.94
C THR A 283 13.23 -8.33 14.46
N LEU A 284 12.10 -8.06 15.12
CA LEU A 284 11.18 -9.10 15.56
C LEU A 284 10.47 -9.76 14.36
N LEU A 285 10.00 -8.99 13.37
CA LEU A 285 9.34 -9.55 12.19
C LEU A 285 10.30 -10.43 11.38
N ASP A 286 11.57 -10.01 11.27
CA ASP A 286 12.66 -10.79 10.68
C ASP A 286 12.90 -12.09 11.45
N ASP A 287 12.98 -12.03 12.79
CA ASP A 287 13.18 -13.22 13.62
C ASP A 287 11.99 -14.18 13.54
N LEU A 288 10.76 -13.68 13.42
CA LEU A 288 9.56 -14.50 13.32
C LEU A 288 9.33 -15.11 11.93
N HIS A 289 10.09 -14.71 10.92
CA HIS A 289 9.96 -15.17 9.53
C HIS A 289 8.57 -14.87 8.94
N VAL A 290 8.02 -13.69 9.23
CA VAL A 290 6.65 -13.31 8.85
C VAL A 290 6.42 -13.42 7.34
N VAL A 291 7.30 -12.80 6.53
CA VAL A 291 7.14 -12.78 5.07
C VAL A 291 7.17 -14.19 4.47
N VAL A 292 8.16 -15.01 4.86
CA VAL A 292 8.30 -16.40 4.38
C VAL A 292 7.10 -17.24 4.79
N THR A 293 6.63 -17.10 6.04
CA THR A 293 5.44 -17.80 6.53
C THR A 293 4.19 -17.42 5.72
N CYS A 294 4.03 -16.14 5.38
CA CYS A 294 2.92 -15.67 4.56
C CYS A 294 2.99 -16.15 3.10
N LYS A 295 4.17 -16.12 2.46
CA LYS A 295 4.36 -16.62 1.07
C LYS A 295 4.05 -18.10 0.94
N ARG A 296 4.25 -18.89 2.00
CA ARG A 296 3.92 -20.32 2.04
C ARG A 296 2.48 -20.62 2.44
N SER A 297 1.70 -19.63 2.84
CA SER A 297 0.33 -19.83 3.25
C SER A 297 -0.58 -20.20 2.07
N LEU A 298 -1.65 -20.94 2.37
CA LEU A 298 -2.66 -21.26 1.35
C LEU A 298 -3.32 -20.01 0.78
N VAL A 299 -3.45 -18.95 1.59
CA VAL A 299 -4.05 -17.66 1.19
C VAL A 299 -3.26 -17.01 0.06
N PHE A 300 -1.93 -17.02 0.18
CA PHE A 300 -1.03 -16.52 -0.86
C PHE A 300 -1.04 -17.43 -2.10
N GLN A 301 -0.87 -18.74 -1.91
CA GLN A 301 -0.77 -19.71 -3.01
C GLN A 301 -2.06 -19.83 -3.83
N LYS A 302 -3.24 -19.66 -3.22
CA LYS A 302 -4.55 -19.87 -3.87
C LYS A 302 -5.31 -18.58 -4.16
N GLY A 303 -4.70 -17.41 -3.97
CA GLY A 303 -5.05 -16.22 -4.76
C GLY A 303 -6.00 -15.20 -4.11
N SER A 304 -5.90 -14.91 -2.80
CA SER A 304 -6.38 -13.58 -2.38
C SER A 304 -5.43 -12.53 -2.97
N LYS A 305 -5.86 -11.89 -4.06
CA LYS A 305 -5.09 -10.84 -4.73
C LYS A 305 -4.72 -9.72 -3.76
N LEU A 306 -5.65 -9.32 -2.89
CA LEU A 306 -5.43 -8.29 -1.87
C LEU A 306 -4.38 -8.72 -0.85
N PHE A 307 -4.46 -9.94 -0.33
CA PHE A 307 -3.47 -10.45 0.62
C PHE A 307 -2.06 -10.48 0.02
N SER A 308 -1.92 -10.94 -1.22
CA SER A 308 -0.62 -10.95 -1.91
C SER A 308 -0.08 -9.53 -2.12
N GLN A 309 -0.92 -8.59 -2.56
CA GLN A 309 -0.53 -7.19 -2.73
C GLN A 309 -0.12 -6.52 -1.40
N LEU A 310 -0.82 -6.80 -0.31
CA LEU A 310 -0.43 -6.35 1.03
C LEU A 310 0.88 -7.00 1.49
N LEU A 311 1.08 -8.28 1.18
CA LEU A 311 2.32 -8.97 1.51
C LEU A 311 3.52 -8.38 0.76
N ASP A 312 3.36 -8.05 -0.51
CA ASP A 312 4.39 -7.37 -1.32
C ASP A 312 4.76 -6.00 -0.69
N MET A 313 3.76 -5.25 -0.22
CA MET A 313 4.00 -4.00 0.52
C MET A 313 4.74 -4.23 1.85
N LEU A 314 4.37 -5.27 2.61
CA LEU A 314 5.07 -5.61 3.86
C LEU A 314 6.52 -6.02 3.60
N GLU A 315 6.76 -6.84 2.57
CA GLU A 315 8.09 -7.26 2.16
C GLU A 315 8.97 -6.05 1.78
N PHE A 316 8.41 -5.11 1.00
CA PHE A 316 9.06 -3.84 0.69
C PHE A 316 9.50 -3.10 1.95
N TYR A 317 8.58 -2.91 2.92
CA TYR A 317 8.95 -2.19 4.14
C TYR A 317 9.91 -2.98 5.04
N VAL A 318 9.75 -4.29 5.21
CA VAL A 318 10.71 -5.10 6.00
C VAL A 318 12.13 -5.03 5.39
N GLY A 319 12.22 -4.98 4.06
CA GLY A 319 13.46 -4.81 3.31
C GLY A 319 13.91 -3.37 3.07
N PHE A 320 13.22 -2.38 3.63
CA PHE A 320 13.45 -0.96 3.32
C PHE A 320 14.88 -0.51 3.65
N GLU A 321 15.48 0.28 2.77
CA GLU A 321 16.86 0.76 2.82
C GLU A 321 17.05 1.90 3.84
N ILE A 322 16.82 1.59 5.12
CA ILE A 322 16.96 2.51 6.26
C ILE A 322 17.68 1.82 7.42
N ASN A 323 18.51 2.57 8.13
CA ASN A 323 19.06 2.11 9.40
C ASN A 323 18.03 2.30 10.52
N ASP A 324 17.48 1.20 11.03
CA ASP A 324 16.40 1.22 12.03
C ASP A 324 16.72 2.03 13.30
N LEU A 325 18.00 2.11 13.70
CA LEU A 325 18.41 2.82 14.91
C LEU A 325 18.61 4.30 14.66
N THR A 326 19.37 4.67 13.61
CA THR A 326 19.67 6.08 13.32
C THR A 326 18.50 6.78 12.63
N GLY A 327 17.71 6.05 11.84
CA GLY A 327 16.68 6.61 10.96
C GLY A 327 17.21 7.17 9.65
N GLU A 328 18.52 7.00 9.39
CA GLU A 328 19.15 7.51 8.17
C GLU A 328 18.95 6.52 7.00
N PRO A 329 18.74 7.03 5.78
CA PRO A 329 18.70 6.19 4.58
C PRO A 329 20.03 5.45 4.40
N MET A 330 19.96 4.21 3.94
CA MET A 330 21.15 3.42 3.64
C MET A 330 21.64 3.71 2.22
N THR A 331 22.96 3.79 2.06
CA THR A 331 23.59 3.90 0.74
C THR A 331 23.70 2.53 0.06
N ASP A 332 23.79 2.52 -1.27
CA ASP A 332 24.02 1.28 -2.06
C ASP A 332 25.22 0.48 -1.57
N LYS A 333 26.28 1.18 -1.16
CA LYS A 333 27.49 0.56 -0.60
C LYS A 333 27.19 -0.13 0.72
N GLU A 334 26.47 0.50 1.63
CA GLU A 334 26.10 -0.10 2.91
C GLU A 334 25.18 -1.30 2.73
N MET A 335 24.22 -1.21 1.80
CA MET A 335 23.34 -2.33 1.43
C MET A 335 24.14 -3.51 0.87
N THR A 336 25.10 -3.22 -0.02
CA THR A 336 26.02 -4.23 -0.57
C THR A 336 26.89 -4.87 0.52
N ASP A 337 27.43 -4.06 1.44
CA ASP A 337 28.26 -4.54 2.54
C ASP A 337 27.47 -5.44 3.52
N ILE A 338 26.20 -5.12 3.78
CA ILE A 338 25.30 -5.97 4.58
C ILE A 338 25.07 -7.31 3.87
N HIS A 339 24.72 -7.28 2.59
CA HIS A 339 24.50 -8.50 1.79
C HIS A 339 25.74 -9.39 1.79
N TYR A 340 26.91 -8.81 1.53
CA TYR A 340 28.17 -9.55 1.46
C TYR A 340 28.55 -10.13 2.82
N ARG A 341 28.28 -9.41 3.91
CA ARG A 341 28.51 -9.92 5.27
C ARG A 341 27.62 -11.14 5.57
N ARG A 342 26.35 -11.10 5.16
CA ARG A 342 25.41 -12.22 5.30
C ARG A 342 25.87 -13.43 4.48
N ILE A 343 26.16 -13.26 3.19
CA ILE A 343 26.66 -14.35 2.34
C ILE A 343 27.96 -14.94 2.89
N ARG A 344 28.92 -14.11 3.32
CA ARG A 344 30.17 -14.60 3.91
C ARG A 344 29.94 -15.38 5.20
N ALA A 345 28.97 -14.99 6.03
CA ALA A 345 28.59 -15.75 7.21
C ALA A 345 28.03 -17.13 6.84
N LEU A 346 27.16 -17.20 5.82
CA LEU A 346 26.65 -18.44 5.26
C LEU A 346 27.77 -19.31 4.67
N GLN A 347 28.66 -18.75 3.86
CA GLN A 347 29.81 -19.46 3.30
C GLN A 347 30.74 -20.01 4.40
N LYS A 348 30.98 -19.24 5.45
CA LYS A 348 31.77 -19.69 6.61
C LYS A 348 31.08 -20.85 7.34
N ALA A 349 29.77 -20.74 7.59
CA ALA A 349 29.01 -21.82 8.21
C ALA A 349 29.00 -23.09 7.35
N ALA A 350 28.83 -22.95 6.04
CA ALA A 350 28.92 -24.02 5.06
C ALA A 350 30.30 -24.69 5.04
N PHE A 351 31.39 -23.90 5.00
CA PHE A 351 32.76 -24.43 4.98
C PHE A 351 33.11 -25.21 6.24
N CYS A 352 32.77 -24.67 7.42
CA CYS A 352 33.17 -25.26 8.69
C CYS A 352 32.41 -26.54 9.04
N ASN A 353 31.15 -26.68 8.60
CA ASN A 353 30.26 -27.74 9.10
C ASN A 353 29.71 -28.66 7.99
N PHE A 354 29.78 -28.25 6.72
CA PHE A 354 29.19 -28.95 5.58
C PHE A 354 30.17 -29.03 4.39
N GLY A 355 31.45 -29.21 4.70
CA GLY A 355 32.57 -29.08 3.76
C GLY A 355 32.66 -30.15 2.67
N GLU A 356 31.87 -31.23 2.72
CA GLU A 356 31.79 -32.22 1.63
C GLU A 356 30.77 -31.80 0.57
N GLU A 357 29.60 -31.33 0.99
CA GLU A 357 28.46 -31.01 0.12
C GLU A 357 28.50 -29.56 -0.38
N LEU A 358 28.80 -28.60 0.50
CA LEU A 358 28.77 -27.17 0.20
C LEU A 358 30.14 -26.57 -0.09
N ARG A 359 31.18 -27.39 -0.30
CA ARG A 359 32.56 -26.89 -0.53
C ARG A 359 32.64 -25.91 -1.68
N ARG A 360 31.99 -26.26 -2.81
CA ARG A 360 31.97 -25.42 -4.01
C ARG A 360 31.26 -24.10 -3.75
N PHE A 361 30.11 -24.16 -3.08
CA PHE A 361 29.37 -22.98 -2.66
C PHE A 361 30.21 -22.05 -1.77
N ALA A 362 30.86 -22.61 -0.74
CA ALA A 362 31.63 -21.86 0.23
C ALA A 362 32.87 -21.16 -0.35
N LEU A 363 33.43 -21.68 -1.45
CA LEU A 363 34.63 -21.14 -2.11
C LEU A 363 34.31 -20.30 -3.36
N SER A 364 33.04 -20.22 -3.76
CA SER A 364 32.61 -19.45 -4.93
C SER A 364 32.57 -17.95 -4.63
N ASN A 365 32.65 -17.13 -5.67
CA ASN A 365 32.43 -15.69 -5.52
C ASN A 365 30.94 -15.40 -5.26
N VAL A 366 30.65 -14.31 -4.54
CA VAL A 366 29.29 -13.94 -4.11
C VAL A 366 28.31 -13.86 -5.29
N ALA A 367 28.67 -13.18 -6.37
CA ALA A 367 27.80 -12.96 -7.53
C ALA A 367 27.38 -14.25 -8.27
N SER A 368 28.10 -15.35 -8.05
CA SER A 368 27.77 -16.66 -8.64
C SER A 368 26.86 -17.53 -7.78
N ILE A 369 26.54 -17.10 -6.55
CA ILE A 369 25.81 -17.89 -5.57
C ILE A 369 24.67 -17.15 -4.88
N ASP A 370 24.50 -15.85 -5.12
CA ASP A 370 23.54 -14.99 -4.41
C ASP A 370 22.23 -14.75 -5.16
N SER A 371 22.02 -15.34 -6.34
CA SER A 371 20.70 -15.39 -6.99
C SER A 371 19.83 -16.49 -6.37
N ASP A 372 18.51 -16.30 -6.29
CA ASP A 372 17.53 -17.32 -5.87
C ASP A 372 17.81 -18.71 -6.46
N GLY A 373 17.82 -18.84 -7.80
CA GLY A 373 18.05 -20.13 -8.46
C GLY A 373 19.39 -20.79 -8.13
N SER A 374 20.44 -20.00 -7.86
CA SER A 374 21.74 -20.53 -7.43
C SER A 374 21.73 -20.99 -5.97
N LEU A 375 21.12 -20.21 -5.07
CA LEU A 375 20.95 -20.60 -3.66
C LEU A 375 20.15 -21.90 -3.57
N TYR A 376 19.03 -21.99 -4.29
CA TYR A 376 18.21 -23.19 -4.33
C TYR A 376 19.00 -24.40 -4.85
N LYS A 377 19.75 -24.22 -5.94
CA LYS A 377 20.60 -25.28 -6.53
C LYS A 377 21.62 -25.84 -5.54
N TYR A 378 22.25 -25.00 -4.72
CA TYR A 378 23.27 -25.44 -3.77
C TYR A 378 22.70 -25.97 -2.45
N LEU A 379 21.57 -25.44 -1.98
CA LEU A 379 20.99 -25.78 -0.67
C LEU A 379 19.99 -26.94 -0.74
N SER A 380 19.27 -27.12 -1.86
CA SER A 380 18.28 -28.20 -2.01
C SER A 380 18.81 -29.64 -1.88
N PRO A 381 20.09 -29.95 -2.17
CA PRO A 381 20.64 -31.29 -1.95
C PRO A 381 20.79 -31.68 -0.47
N LEU A 382 20.87 -30.71 0.45
CA LEU A 382 21.01 -30.98 1.88
C LEU A 382 19.77 -31.69 2.42
N ASP A 383 19.94 -32.63 3.34
CA ASP A 383 18.84 -33.24 4.06
C ASP A 383 18.24 -32.28 5.12
N ASP A 384 17.08 -32.66 5.67
CA ASP A 384 16.34 -31.87 6.65
C ASP A 384 17.17 -31.55 7.90
N LYS A 385 18.02 -32.49 8.34
CA LYS A 385 18.85 -32.34 9.54
C LYS A 385 20.00 -31.38 9.28
N GLN A 386 20.66 -31.50 8.14
CA GLN A 386 21.76 -30.65 7.71
C GLN A 386 21.28 -29.21 7.52
N LEU A 387 20.15 -29.02 6.83
CA LEU A 387 19.59 -27.70 6.60
C LEU A 387 19.11 -27.05 7.90
N SER A 388 18.50 -27.82 8.80
CA SER A 388 18.15 -27.36 10.15
C SER A 388 19.39 -26.96 10.95
N ALA A 389 20.45 -27.78 10.96
CA ALA A 389 21.69 -27.48 11.66
C ALA A 389 22.37 -26.21 11.12
N LEU A 390 22.34 -26.00 9.80
CA LEU A 390 22.82 -24.77 9.18
C LEU A 390 21.99 -23.55 9.61
N ALA A 391 20.66 -23.67 9.63
CA ALA A 391 19.75 -22.61 10.07
C ALA A 391 19.92 -22.24 11.54
N VAL A 392 20.10 -23.23 12.42
CA VAL A 392 20.45 -23.04 13.83
C VAL A 392 21.78 -22.28 13.95
N LYS A 393 22.80 -22.68 13.19
CA LYS A 393 24.14 -22.07 13.27
C LYS A 393 24.14 -20.59 12.87
N LEU A 394 23.22 -20.22 11.99
CA LEU A 394 23.02 -18.85 11.50
C LEU A 394 21.98 -18.07 12.33
N SER A 395 21.59 -18.61 13.50
CA SER A 395 20.62 -18.01 14.42
C SER A 395 19.24 -17.76 13.78
N LEU A 396 18.87 -18.50 12.73
CA LEU A 396 17.60 -18.33 12.02
C LEU A 396 16.46 -19.09 12.71
N ILE A 397 16.74 -20.29 13.24
CA ILE A 397 15.78 -21.09 14.00
C ILE A 397 16.35 -21.41 15.39
N PRO A 398 15.51 -21.70 16.41
CA PRO A 398 16.00 -22.10 17.72
C PRO A 398 16.72 -23.45 17.63
N GLU A 399 17.66 -23.68 18.56
CA GLU A 399 18.18 -25.02 18.78
C GLU A 399 17.03 -25.96 19.17
N PRO A 400 17.01 -27.21 18.66
CA PRO A 400 16.03 -28.19 19.11
C PRO A 400 16.20 -28.39 20.63
N PRO A 401 15.10 -28.44 21.40
CA PRO A 401 15.17 -28.67 22.84
C PRO A 401 15.85 -30.00 23.14
N SER A 402 16.49 -30.09 24.31
CA SER A 402 17.04 -31.35 24.79
C SER A 402 15.92 -32.32 25.18
N GLU A 403 16.19 -33.63 25.23
CA GLU A 403 15.22 -34.65 25.66
C GLU A 403 14.62 -34.36 27.06
N ALA A 404 15.33 -33.59 27.90
CA ALA A 404 14.83 -33.16 29.21
C ALA A 404 13.84 -31.98 29.13
N ASP A 405 13.99 -31.09 28.14
CA ASP A 405 13.14 -29.90 27.95
C ASP A 405 11.80 -30.25 27.26
N GLU A 406 11.74 -31.34 26.49
CA GLU A 406 10.50 -31.83 25.84
C GLU A 406 9.43 -32.28 26.85
N VAL A 407 9.84 -32.74 28.03
CA VAL A 407 8.96 -33.21 29.10
C VAL A 407 8.32 -32.06 29.88
N GLU A 408 8.99 -30.89 29.95
CA GLU A 408 8.53 -29.73 30.72
C GLU A 408 7.68 -28.75 29.88
N PHE A 409 7.93 -28.65 28.57
CA PHE A 409 7.24 -27.71 27.66
C PHE A 409 6.20 -28.32 26.72
N GLY A 410 5.98 -29.64 26.78
CA GLY A 410 4.87 -30.34 26.10
C GLY A 410 4.81 -30.17 24.58
N SER A 411 5.46 -31.07 23.82
CA SER A 411 5.16 -31.45 22.41
C SER A 411 4.92 -30.34 21.35
N TYR A 412 5.18 -29.06 21.61
CA TYR A 412 5.07 -27.98 20.62
C TYR A 412 6.45 -27.49 20.17
N THR A 413 7.34 -28.42 19.85
CA THR A 413 8.52 -28.11 19.04
C THR A 413 8.06 -27.82 17.63
N LYS A 414 8.14 -26.56 17.21
CA LYS A 414 7.88 -26.16 15.82
C LYS A 414 8.93 -26.83 14.93
N THR A 415 8.59 -27.97 14.36
CA THR A 415 9.42 -28.64 13.36
C THR A 415 9.35 -27.85 12.06
N TYR A 416 10.49 -27.37 11.60
CA TYR A 416 10.60 -26.70 10.31
C TYR A 416 10.83 -27.76 9.24
N ASN A 417 9.95 -27.84 8.24
CA ASN A 417 10.17 -28.74 7.12
C ASN A 417 11.25 -28.18 6.18
N LYS A 418 11.80 -29.06 5.34
CA LYS A 418 12.87 -28.72 4.40
C LYS A 418 12.50 -27.57 3.47
N GLU A 419 11.29 -27.57 2.92
CA GLU A 419 10.86 -26.54 1.96
C GLU A 419 10.77 -25.17 2.63
N PHE A 420 10.26 -25.08 3.88
CA PHE A 420 10.26 -23.83 4.63
C PHE A 420 11.68 -23.32 4.87
N LEU A 421 12.60 -24.21 5.25
CA LEU A 421 13.99 -23.83 5.50
C LEU A 421 14.70 -23.38 4.23
N LEU A 422 14.41 -23.99 3.08
CA LEU A 422 14.95 -23.55 1.79
C LEU A 422 14.46 -22.15 1.44
N ASP A 423 13.14 -21.92 1.50
CA ASP A 423 12.56 -20.60 1.22
C ASP A 423 13.10 -19.54 2.18
N LEU A 424 13.27 -19.89 3.47
CA LEU A 424 13.85 -19.00 4.46
C LEU A 424 15.30 -18.62 4.12
N MET A 425 16.11 -19.61 3.74
CA MET A 425 17.51 -19.37 3.35
C MET A 425 17.58 -18.51 2.08
N VAL A 426 16.80 -18.86 1.06
CA VAL A 426 16.73 -18.10 -0.20
C VAL A 426 16.33 -16.66 0.09
N PHE A 427 15.21 -16.42 0.77
CA PHE A 427 14.72 -15.08 1.10
C PHE A 427 15.72 -14.23 1.90
N ARG A 428 16.51 -14.87 2.77
CA ARG A 428 17.50 -14.18 3.61
C ARG A 428 18.75 -13.77 2.86
N TYR A 429 19.18 -14.59 1.90
CA TYR A 429 20.49 -14.50 1.25
C TYR A 429 20.42 -14.12 -0.23
N GLU A 430 19.25 -14.07 -0.84
CA GLU A 430 19.12 -13.63 -2.24
C GLU A 430 19.49 -12.16 -2.41
N ARG A 431 20.08 -11.86 -3.57
CA ARG A 431 20.37 -10.49 -3.98
C ARG A 431 19.06 -9.76 -4.23
N ARG A 432 18.87 -8.65 -3.51
CA ARG A 432 17.71 -7.79 -3.69
C ARG A 432 17.99 -6.74 -4.76
N LEU A 433 16.95 -6.40 -5.51
CA LEU A 433 16.93 -5.21 -6.36
C LEU A 433 16.86 -3.98 -5.44
N SER A 434 17.63 -2.95 -5.77
CA SER A 434 17.53 -1.68 -5.05
C SER A 434 16.18 -1.01 -5.31
N GLN A 435 15.74 -0.15 -4.39
CA GLN A 435 14.49 0.60 -4.55
C GLN A 435 14.50 1.46 -5.82
N ILE A 436 15.66 2.04 -6.15
CA ILE A 436 15.88 2.88 -7.34
C ILE A 436 15.79 2.04 -8.64
N GLU A 437 16.40 0.85 -8.68
CA GLU A 437 16.26 -0.04 -9.83
C GLU A 437 14.81 -0.48 -10.03
N ALA A 438 14.12 -0.86 -8.95
CA ALA A 438 12.74 -1.32 -9.02
C ALA A 438 11.78 -0.25 -9.59
N ILE A 439 11.96 1.03 -9.21
CA ILE A 439 11.15 2.13 -9.74
C ILE A 439 11.52 2.50 -11.18
N ASN A 440 12.78 2.34 -11.57
CA ASN A 440 13.24 2.58 -12.94
C ASN A 440 12.73 1.52 -13.92
N GLU A 441 12.59 0.28 -13.47
CA GLU A 441 11.99 -0.82 -14.25
C GLU A 441 10.46 -0.76 -14.31
N MET A 442 9.82 0.20 -13.64
CA MET A 442 8.37 0.32 -13.55
C MET A 442 7.79 1.09 -14.77
N PRO A 443 6.80 0.50 -15.49
CA PRO A 443 6.04 1.22 -16.49
C PRO A 443 5.24 2.38 -15.90
N LEU A 444 5.16 3.49 -16.63
CA LEU A 444 4.43 4.69 -16.20
C LEU A 444 2.94 4.64 -16.54
N TYR A 445 2.55 3.85 -17.54
CA TYR A 445 1.15 3.69 -17.94
C TYR A 445 0.51 2.47 -17.26
N PRO A 446 -0.75 2.57 -16.84
CA PRO A 446 -1.48 1.40 -16.35
C PRO A 446 -1.88 0.48 -17.51
N THR A 447 -1.92 -0.83 -17.23
CA THR A 447 -2.43 -1.87 -18.13
C THR A 447 -3.78 -2.39 -17.66
N GLU A 448 -4.43 -3.23 -18.46
CA GLU A 448 -5.68 -3.92 -18.13
C GLU A 448 -5.65 -4.64 -16.76
N ALA A 449 -4.48 -5.12 -16.33
CA ALA A 449 -4.29 -5.82 -15.07
C ALA A 449 -4.41 -4.90 -13.84
N ILE A 450 -4.23 -3.59 -14.03
CA ILE A 450 -4.24 -2.56 -12.99
C ILE A 450 -5.54 -1.73 -13.06
N VAL A 451 -5.99 -1.34 -14.26
CA VAL A 451 -7.09 -0.38 -14.45
C VAL A 451 -8.39 -0.84 -13.77
N TRP A 452 -8.70 -2.13 -13.78
CA TRP A 452 -9.89 -2.72 -13.15
C TRP A 452 -9.61 -3.49 -11.85
N ASP A 453 -8.43 -3.30 -11.25
CA ASP A 453 -8.11 -3.92 -9.97
C ASP A 453 -8.63 -3.08 -8.79
N GLU A 454 -9.77 -3.47 -8.23
CA GLU A 454 -10.45 -2.68 -7.18
C GLU A 454 -9.70 -2.65 -5.83
N ASN A 455 -8.68 -3.50 -5.64
CA ASN A 455 -7.84 -3.48 -4.44
C ASN A 455 -6.87 -2.30 -4.40
N ILE A 456 -6.52 -1.76 -5.57
CA ILE A 456 -5.55 -0.65 -5.75
C ILE A 456 -6.14 0.52 -6.52
N VAL A 457 -7.19 0.31 -7.32
CA VAL A 457 -7.97 1.34 -8.02
C VAL A 457 -9.44 1.18 -7.62
N PRO A 458 -9.80 1.59 -6.38
CA PRO A 458 -11.15 1.44 -5.87
C PRO A 458 -12.16 2.24 -6.69
N GLY A 459 -13.35 1.68 -6.92
CA GLY A 459 -14.46 2.40 -7.54
C GLY A 459 -15.10 3.45 -6.61
N ASP A 460 -15.96 4.31 -7.16
CA ASP A 460 -16.76 5.30 -6.40
C ASP A 460 -17.58 4.69 -5.24
N TYR A 461 -17.84 3.39 -5.28
CA TYR A 461 -18.66 2.67 -4.30
C TYR A 461 -17.88 2.05 -3.13
N TYR A 462 -16.58 2.32 -3.03
CA TYR A 462 -15.77 1.80 -1.93
C TYR A 462 -16.31 2.29 -0.57
N SER A 463 -16.75 1.36 0.28
CA SER A 463 -17.44 1.65 1.53
C SER A 463 -16.52 2.06 2.70
N GLY A 464 -15.21 1.86 2.54
CA GLY A 464 -14.23 2.01 3.63
C GLY A 464 -14.18 0.84 4.62
N GLN A 465 -14.95 -0.23 4.40
CA GLN A 465 -14.98 -1.39 5.31
C GLN A 465 -13.83 -2.38 5.07
N GLY A 466 -13.40 -2.55 3.82
CA GLY A 466 -12.22 -3.33 3.45
C GLY A 466 -10.92 -2.57 3.73
N CYS A 467 -9.78 -3.24 3.58
CA CYS A 467 -8.50 -2.55 3.42
C CYS A 467 -8.16 -2.49 1.92
N LEU A 468 -7.22 -1.61 1.56
CA LEU A 468 -6.71 -1.47 0.21
C LEU A 468 -5.20 -1.62 0.25
N ALA A 469 -4.61 -2.15 -0.83
CA ALA A 469 -3.16 -2.23 -0.98
C ALA A 469 -2.60 -0.89 -1.47
N LEU A 470 -2.83 0.15 -0.66
CA LEU A 470 -2.46 1.53 -0.97
C LEU A 470 -1.52 2.10 0.09
N PRO A 471 -0.50 2.88 -0.32
CA PRO A 471 0.28 3.67 0.63
C PRO A 471 -0.61 4.66 1.39
N LYS A 472 -0.28 4.92 2.65
CA LYS A 472 -0.97 5.93 3.46
C LYS A 472 -0.11 7.18 3.58
N LEU A 473 -0.73 8.34 3.37
CA LEU A 473 -0.14 9.63 3.73
C LEU A 473 -0.61 9.96 5.14
N ASN A 474 0.35 10.03 6.07
CA ASN A 474 0.12 10.49 7.42
C ASN A 474 1.21 11.52 7.77
N LEU A 475 1.58 11.66 9.04
CA LEU A 475 2.55 12.66 9.48
C LEU A 475 4.00 12.30 9.15
N GLN A 476 4.35 11.00 9.15
CA GLN A 476 5.75 10.56 9.08
C GLN A 476 6.04 9.68 7.87
N PHE A 477 7.26 9.83 7.33
CA PHE A 477 7.82 9.05 6.23
C PHE A 477 9.24 8.62 6.58
N LEU A 478 9.62 7.38 6.26
CA LEU A 478 10.91 6.82 6.65
C LEU A 478 12.09 7.62 6.09
N THR A 479 12.01 8.00 4.82
CA THR A 479 13.02 8.76 4.09
C THR A 479 12.35 9.64 3.03
N LEU A 480 13.12 10.52 2.38
CA LEU A 480 12.62 11.29 1.22
C LEU A 480 12.18 10.36 0.09
N HIS A 481 12.89 9.24 -0.10
CA HIS A 481 12.53 8.23 -1.09
C HIS A 481 11.17 7.60 -0.76
N ASP A 482 10.90 7.23 0.50
CA ASP A 482 9.58 6.74 0.93
C ASP A 482 8.49 7.78 0.62
N TYR A 483 8.69 9.04 1.03
CA TYR A 483 7.75 10.11 0.75
C TYR A 483 7.42 10.24 -0.74
N LEU A 484 8.45 10.31 -1.60
CA LEU A 484 8.27 10.43 -3.04
C LEU A 484 7.58 9.20 -3.63
N LEU A 485 7.95 8.00 -3.18
CA LEU A 485 7.40 6.75 -3.69
C LEU A 485 5.92 6.56 -3.31
N ARG A 486 5.51 6.92 -2.08
CA ARG A 486 4.09 6.91 -1.70
C ARG A 486 3.27 7.86 -2.57
N ASN A 487 3.77 9.08 -2.79
CA ASN A 487 3.12 10.05 -3.66
C ASN A 487 3.09 9.58 -5.12
N PHE A 488 4.17 9.00 -5.62
CA PHE A 488 4.23 8.39 -6.95
C PHE A 488 3.14 7.34 -7.13
N HIS A 489 3.04 6.37 -6.21
CA HIS A 489 2.05 5.31 -6.30
C HIS A 489 0.62 5.83 -6.18
N LEU A 490 0.33 6.71 -5.22
CA LEU A 490 -1.01 7.26 -5.02
C LEU A 490 -1.46 8.09 -6.22
N PHE A 491 -0.58 8.96 -6.72
CA PHE A 491 -0.88 9.78 -7.89
C PHE A 491 -1.09 8.91 -9.14
N ARG A 492 -0.28 7.87 -9.33
CA ARG A 492 -0.46 6.90 -10.43
C ARG A 492 -1.80 6.20 -10.36
N LEU A 493 -2.20 5.72 -9.18
CA LEU A 493 -3.43 4.95 -9.00
C LEU A 493 -4.69 5.83 -9.06
N GLU A 494 -4.62 7.05 -8.54
CA GLU A 494 -5.69 8.04 -8.67
C GLU A 494 -5.91 8.43 -10.14
N SER A 495 -4.85 8.73 -10.88
CA SER A 495 -4.95 9.00 -12.32
C SER A 495 -5.46 7.78 -13.11
N THR A 496 -5.13 6.56 -12.65
CA THR A 496 -5.64 5.31 -13.27
C THR A 496 -7.15 5.18 -13.13
N TYR A 497 -7.74 5.67 -12.03
CA TYR A 497 -9.19 5.69 -11.87
C TYR A 497 -9.88 6.57 -12.93
N GLU A 498 -9.34 7.76 -13.20
CA GLU A 498 -9.87 8.63 -14.26
C GLU A 498 -9.72 7.98 -15.65
N ILE A 499 -8.60 7.31 -15.90
CA ILE A 499 -8.35 6.57 -17.14
C ILE A 499 -9.38 5.44 -17.31
N ARG A 500 -9.72 4.71 -16.24
CA ARG A 500 -10.79 3.70 -16.26
C ARG A 500 -12.10 4.31 -16.76
N GLN A 501 -12.51 5.43 -16.17
CA GLN A 501 -13.77 6.11 -16.55
C GLN A 501 -13.76 6.56 -18.02
N ASP A 502 -12.64 7.12 -18.49
CA ASP A 502 -12.49 7.54 -19.88
C ASP A 502 -12.56 6.36 -20.86
N ILE A 503 -11.91 5.23 -20.54
CA ILE A 503 -11.95 4.01 -21.36
C ILE A 503 -13.38 3.44 -21.40
N GLU A 504 -14.03 3.33 -20.24
CA GLU A 504 -15.39 2.78 -20.16
C GLU A 504 -16.38 3.63 -21.00
N ASP A 505 -16.38 4.95 -20.85
CA ASP A 505 -17.25 5.83 -21.65
C ASP A 505 -16.95 5.75 -23.15
N ALA A 506 -15.67 5.81 -23.53
CA ALA A 506 -15.28 5.81 -24.94
C ALA A 506 -15.63 4.50 -25.64
N VAL A 507 -15.30 3.34 -25.04
CA VAL A 507 -15.53 2.03 -25.65
C VAL A 507 -17.02 1.69 -25.69
N TYR A 508 -17.80 1.99 -24.63
CA TYR A 508 -19.25 1.80 -24.67
C TYR A 508 -19.92 2.61 -25.78
N ARG A 509 -19.44 3.82 -26.08
CA ARG A 509 -19.95 4.66 -27.18
C ARG A 509 -19.60 4.11 -28.56
N MET A 510 -18.42 3.48 -28.70
CA MET A 510 -18.00 2.85 -29.96
C MET A 510 -18.79 1.57 -30.28
N LYS A 511 -19.38 0.93 -29.26
CA LYS A 511 -20.21 -0.28 -29.39
C LYS A 511 -19.51 -1.41 -30.19
N PRO A 512 -18.44 -2.01 -29.63
CA PRO A 512 -17.77 -3.14 -30.27
C PRO A 512 -18.67 -4.39 -30.29
N TRP A 513 -18.92 -4.92 -31.48
CA TRP A 513 -19.69 -6.13 -31.73
C TRP A 513 -18.91 -7.11 -32.60
N ILE A 514 -19.28 -8.39 -32.54
CA ILE A 514 -18.76 -9.41 -33.43
C ILE A 514 -19.50 -9.38 -34.78
N SER A 515 -18.76 -9.34 -35.87
CA SER A 515 -19.28 -9.47 -37.24
C SER A 515 -19.52 -10.94 -37.62
N GLU A 516 -20.17 -11.21 -38.75
CA GLU A 516 -20.35 -12.57 -39.29
C GLU A 516 -19.02 -13.28 -39.64
N SER A 517 -17.93 -12.52 -39.83
CA SER A 517 -16.59 -13.04 -40.11
C SER A 517 -15.68 -13.09 -38.87
N ASP A 518 -16.27 -13.08 -37.66
CA ASP A 518 -15.56 -13.08 -36.37
C ASP A 518 -14.58 -11.90 -36.15
N THR A 519 -14.73 -10.83 -36.95
CA THR A 519 -13.99 -9.57 -36.76
C THR A 519 -14.75 -8.58 -35.87
N THR A 520 -14.03 -7.63 -35.28
CA THR A 520 -14.64 -6.56 -34.47
C THR A 520 -15.25 -5.49 -35.37
N LEU A 521 -16.54 -5.22 -35.19
CA LEU A 521 -17.28 -4.16 -35.85
C LEU A 521 -17.72 -3.10 -34.83
N PHE A 522 -17.44 -1.83 -35.11
CA PHE A 522 -17.85 -0.72 -34.26
C PHE A 522 -19.18 -0.14 -34.73
N GLY A 523 -20.25 -0.38 -33.98
CA GLY A 523 -21.60 0.08 -34.31
C GLY A 523 -21.92 1.52 -33.88
N GLY A 524 -21.00 2.16 -33.16
CA GLY A 524 -21.12 3.52 -32.65
C GLY A 524 -19.87 4.35 -32.91
N TRP A 525 -19.83 5.55 -32.36
CA TRP A 525 -18.71 6.47 -32.49
C TRP A 525 -18.43 7.17 -31.17
N ALA A 526 -17.17 7.46 -30.91
CA ALA A 526 -16.73 8.24 -29.76
C ALA A 526 -15.95 9.48 -30.23
N ARG A 527 -16.12 10.60 -29.54
CA ARG A 527 -15.33 11.81 -29.79
C ARG A 527 -13.85 11.64 -29.41
N MET A 528 -13.60 10.86 -28.36
CA MET A 528 -12.30 10.67 -27.73
C MET A 528 -11.57 9.39 -28.16
N ALA A 529 -12.23 8.50 -28.92
CA ALA A 529 -11.61 7.28 -29.43
C ALA A 529 -11.93 7.05 -30.92
N GLN A 530 -11.01 6.41 -31.64
CA GLN A 530 -11.14 6.06 -33.04
C GLN A 530 -10.67 4.62 -33.29
N PRO A 531 -11.27 3.89 -34.25
CA PRO A 531 -10.72 2.63 -34.72
C PRO A 531 -9.32 2.82 -35.31
N ILE A 532 -8.43 1.87 -35.05
CA ILE A 532 -7.10 1.84 -35.66
C ILE A 532 -7.19 1.14 -37.02
N GLU A 533 -6.70 1.80 -38.07
CA GLU A 533 -6.58 1.24 -39.43
C GLU A 533 -5.28 0.45 -39.60
N GLY A 534 -4.22 0.88 -38.91
CA GLY A 534 -2.93 0.20 -38.95
C GLY A 534 -2.04 0.64 -37.79
N PHE A 535 -1.29 -0.30 -37.24
CA PHE A 535 -0.34 -0.08 -36.17
C PHE A 535 0.94 -0.84 -36.48
N ASN A 536 2.08 -0.16 -36.44
CA ASN A 536 3.38 -0.78 -36.69
C ASN A 536 4.43 -0.23 -35.73
N VAL A 537 5.19 -1.11 -35.07
CA VAL A 537 6.40 -0.71 -34.34
C VAL A 537 7.51 -0.43 -35.37
N VAL A 538 8.03 0.80 -35.39
CA VAL A 538 8.96 1.29 -36.41
C VAL A 538 10.41 1.40 -35.92
N GLU A 539 10.61 1.50 -34.61
CA GLU A 539 11.95 1.53 -34.02
C GLU A 539 11.96 0.91 -32.64
N VAL A 540 12.95 0.04 -32.40
CA VAL A 540 13.35 -0.40 -31.07
C VAL A 540 14.84 -0.08 -30.92
N ALA A 541 15.14 0.93 -30.11
CA ALA A 541 16.52 1.35 -29.87
C ALA A 541 17.24 0.37 -28.94
N LYS A 542 18.58 0.28 -29.08
CA LYS A 542 19.39 -0.53 -28.17
C LYS A 542 19.29 -0.01 -26.73
N PRO A 543 19.28 -0.90 -25.71
CA PRO A 543 19.36 -0.50 -24.31
C PRO A 543 20.58 0.38 -24.03
N LYS A 544 20.46 1.28 -23.04
CA LYS A 544 21.64 1.98 -22.50
C LYS A 544 22.50 1.00 -21.69
N LEU A 545 23.73 1.40 -21.39
CA LEU A 545 24.62 0.60 -20.54
C LEU A 545 23.99 0.41 -19.15
N GLY A 546 23.84 -0.83 -18.71
CA GLY A 546 23.27 -1.18 -17.39
C GLY A 546 21.75 -1.35 -17.39
N GLU A 547 21.03 -0.78 -18.35
CA GLU A 547 19.60 -0.97 -18.51
C GLU A 547 19.31 -2.28 -19.25
N ASN A 548 18.25 -2.97 -18.84
CA ASN A 548 17.80 -4.20 -19.51
C ASN A 548 16.71 -3.91 -20.56
N HIS A 549 16.05 -2.75 -20.54
CA HIS A 549 14.99 -2.38 -21.48
C HIS A 549 15.52 -1.55 -22.66
N PRO A 550 14.80 -1.48 -23.80
CA PRO A 550 15.16 -0.58 -24.90
C PRO A 550 15.28 0.87 -24.42
N ALA A 551 16.19 1.65 -25.00
CA ALA A 551 16.30 3.08 -24.67
C ALA A 551 15.10 3.90 -25.20
N ARG A 552 14.44 3.41 -26.24
CA ARG A 552 13.28 4.03 -26.89
C ARG A 552 12.54 3.00 -27.75
N VAL A 553 11.21 3.10 -27.79
CA VAL A 553 10.36 2.33 -28.70
C VAL A 553 9.41 3.30 -29.41
N ARG A 554 9.35 3.22 -30.74
CA ARG A 554 8.45 4.05 -31.58
C ARG A 554 7.49 3.19 -32.38
N ALA A 555 6.26 3.66 -32.51
CA ALA A 555 5.26 3.07 -33.38
C ALA A 555 4.50 4.13 -34.19
N ASP A 556 4.03 3.73 -35.36
CA ASP A 556 3.16 4.54 -36.20
C ASP A 556 1.74 3.97 -36.12
N VAL A 557 0.78 4.82 -35.71
CA VAL A 557 -0.65 4.48 -35.60
C VAL A 557 -1.46 5.29 -36.59
N SER A 558 -2.23 4.62 -37.43
CA SER A 558 -3.05 5.22 -38.48
C SER A 558 -4.53 5.13 -38.12
N ILE A 559 -5.26 6.24 -38.29
CA ILE A 559 -6.70 6.34 -38.05
C ILE A 559 -7.42 7.00 -39.22
N LEU A 560 -8.67 6.60 -39.45
CA LEU A 560 -9.54 7.21 -40.45
C LEU A 560 -10.47 8.25 -39.79
N LEU A 561 -10.19 9.54 -40.01
CA LEU A 561 -11.00 10.64 -39.50
C LEU A 561 -12.19 10.97 -40.41
N ASN A 562 -13.06 9.98 -40.67
CA ASN A 562 -14.34 10.21 -41.35
C ASN A 562 -15.40 10.77 -40.38
N THR A 563 -15.06 11.89 -39.74
CA THR A 563 -15.84 12.51 -38.66
C THR A 563 -16.20 13.96 -38.98
N ARG A 564 -17.01 14.58 -38.11
CA ARG A 564 -17.37 16.01 -38.23
C ARG A 564 -16.11 16.88 -38.14
N GLY A 565 -16.08 18.00 -38.87
CA GLY A 565 -14.90 18.87 -38.97
C GLY A 565 -14.33 19.34 -37.61
N ASN A 566 -15.18 19.58 -36.61
CA ASN A 566 -14.72 19.92 -35.27
C ASN A 566 -13.98 18.75 -34.58
N ILE A 567 -14.47 17.52 -34.71
CA ILE A 567 -13.82 16.32 -34.15
C ILE A 567 -12.50 16.04 -34.87
N ARG A 568 -12.51 16.17 -36.21
CA ARG A 568 -11.29 16.08 -37.02
C ARG A 568 -10.23 17.08 -36.57
N ASN A 569 -10.61 18.35 -36.40
CA ASN A 569 -9.69 19.39 -35.93
C ASN A 569 -9.14 19.07 -34.53
N GLU A 570 -9.94 18.48 -33.64
CA GLU A 570 -9.46 18.06 -32.32
C GLU A 570 -8.41 16.94 -32.41
N TRP A 571 -8.61 15.94 -33.27
CA TRP A 571 -7.62 14.88 -33.48
C TRP A 571 -6.35 15.39 -34.17
N GLU A 572 -6.50 16.26 -35.18
CA GLU A 572 -5.39 16.93 -35.84
C GLU A 572 -4.69 17.95 -34.92
N SER A 573 -5.31 18.29 -33.78
CA SER A 573 -4.73 19.17 -32.76
C SER A 573 -3.89 18.46 -31.71
N LEU A 574 -3.74 17.13 -31.76
CA LEU A 574 -2.80 16.43 -30.89
C LEU A 574 -1.39 17.04 -31.05
N ARG A 575 -0.74 17.23 -29.90
CA ARG A 575 0.58 17.84 -29.75
C ARG A 575 1.60 16.82 -29.27
N LYS A 576 2.86 17.17 -29.41
CA LYS A 576 3.94 16.40 -28.80
C LYS A 576 3.69 16.29 -27.29
N HIS A 577 3.98 15.14 -26.70
CA HIS A 577 3.76 14.82 -25.28
C HIS A 577 2.31 14.59 -24.86
N ASP A 578 1.32 14.72 -25.76
CA ASP A 578 -0.04 14.27 -25.45
C ASP A 578 -0.05 12.75 -25.24
N VAL A 579 -0.67 12.28 -24.15
CA VAL A 579 -0.81 10.85 -23.89
C VAL A 579 -2.07 10.30 -24.55
N ALA A 580 -1.95 9.13 -25.18
CA ALA A 580 -3.07 8.35 -25.71
C ALA A 580 -2.98 6.89 -25.21
N PHE A 581 -4.08 6.15 -25.38
CA PHE A 581 -4.18 4.75 -24.99
C PHE A 581 -4.53 3.90 -26.21
N LEU A 582 -3.76 2.84 -26.42
CA LEU A 582 -3.98 1.78 -27.39
C LEU A 582 -4.75 0.66 -26.69
N ILE A 583 -5.88 0.25 -27.26
CA ILE A 583 -6.82 -0.67 -26.65
C ILE A 583 -7.14 -1.79 -27.63
N THR A 584 -7.21 -3.01 -27.12
CA THR A 584 -7.65 -4.20 -27.84
C THR A 584 -8.96 -4.69 -27.25
N VAL A 585 -9.99 -4.76 -28.09
CA VAL A 585 -11.26 -5.43 -27.76
C VAL A 585 -11.53 -6.58 -28.73
N ARG A 586 -12.03 -7.71 -28.22
CA ARG A 586 -12.54 -8.84 -28.98
C ARG A 586 -13.94 -9.17 -28.45
N PRO A 587 -14.99 -8.49 -28.96
CA PRO A 587 -16.33 -8.61 -28.42
C PRO A 587 -16.92 -9.99 -28.71
N ASN A 588 -17.69 -10.53 -27.76
CA ASN A 588 -18.48 -11.75 -27.95
C ASN A 588 -19.95 -11.46 -28.27
N ASN A 589 -20.37 -10.20 -28.14
CA ASN A 589 -21.76 -9.78 -28.27
C ASN A 589 -22.09 -9.38 -29.73
N THR A 590 -23.27 -9.79 -30.19
CA THR A 590 -23.82 -9.38 -31.48
C THR A 590 -24.59 -8.05 -31.37
N THR A 591 -24.91 -7.45 -32.53
CA THR A 591 -25.56 -6.14 -32.70
C THR A 591 -26.88 -5.96 -31.92
N SER A 592 -27.53 -7.06 -31.50
CA SER A 592 -28.81 -7.04 -30.78
C SER A 592 -28.68 -6.81 -29.27
N VAL A 593 -27.49 -6.98 -28.70
CA VAL A 593 -27.25 -6.88 -27.24
C VAL A 593 -27.03 -5.43 -26.82
N ARG A 594 -27.78 -4.97 -25.81
CA ARG A 594 -27.58 -3.65 -25.19
C ARG A 594 -26.63 -3.77 -24.00
N TYR A 595 -25.68 -2.84 -23.91
CA TYR A 595 -24.78 -2.77 -22.75
C TYR A 595 -25.52 -2.37 -21.47
N ASN A 596 -25.12 -3.00 -20.38
CA ASN A 596 -25.53 -2.67 -19.02
C ASN A 596 -24.39 -1.91 -18.32
N PHE A 597 -24.55 -0.59 -18.19
CA PHE A 597 -23.59 0.28 -17.51
C PHE A 597 -23.41 -0.01 -16.00
N LYS A 598 -24.25 -0.87 -15.42
CA LYS A 598 -24.10 -1.33 -14.03
C LYS A 598 -23.44 -2.70 -13.90
N GLY A 599 -23.23 -3.40 -15.02
CA GLY A 599 -22.55 -4.69 -15.04
C GLY A 599 -21.06 -4.54 -15.32
N ASP A 600 -20.33 -5.66 -15.25
CA ASP A 600 -18.89 -5.69 -15.47
C ASP A 600 -18.53 -5.25 -16.89
N PHE A 601 -17.64 -4.27 -17.02
CA PHE A 601 -17.27 -3.67 -18.29
C PHE A 601 -16.54 -4.65 -19.21
N ILE A 602 -15.46 -5.27 -18.71
CA ILE A 602 -14.56 -6.13 -19.48
C ILE A 602 -15.30 -7.24 -20.26
N PRO A 603 -16.13 -8.10 -19.62
CA PRO A 603 -16.81 -9.18 -20.36
C PRO A 603 -17.86 -8.68 -21.35
N GLN A 604 -18.41 -7.48 -21.15
CA GLN A 604 -19.40 -6.91 -22.06
C GLN A 604 -18.79 -6.44 -23.38
N VAL A 605 -17.61 -5.83 -23.33
CA VAL A 605 -16.94 -5.30 -24.53
C VAL A 605 -15.84 -6.22 -25.06
N GLY A 606 -15.45 -7.24 -24.28
CA GLY A 606 -14.36 -8.15 -24.59
C GLY A 606 -12.99 -7.45 -24.55
N LEU A 607 -12.75 -6.58 -23.57
CA LEU A 607 -11.46 -5.90 -23.44
C LEU A 607 -10.35 -6.90 -23.10
N LEU A 608 -9.23 -6.83 -23.82
CA LEU A 608 -8.08 -7.69 -23.61
C LEU A 608 -6.82 -6.92 -23.21
N TYR A 609 -6.49 -5.83 -23.89
CA TYR A 609 -5.24 -5.09 -23.63
C TYR A 609 -5.47 -3.59 -23.58
N VAL A 610 -4.71 -2.93 -22.70
CA VAL A 610 -4.56 -1.48 -22.62
C VAL A 610 -3.07 -1.16 -22.53
N ARG A 611 -2.57 -0.32 -23.43
CA ARG A 611 -1.20 0.21 -23.40
C ARG A 611 -1.23 1.73 -23.58
N GLY A 612 -0.47 2.45 -22.78
CA GLY A 612 -0.29 3.88 -22.98
C GLY A 612 0.78 4.18 -24.04
N CYS A 613 0.62 5.30 -24.72
CA CYS A 613 1.61 5.86 -25.63
C CYS A 613 1.62 7.39 -25.54
N GLU A 614 2.71 7.99 -25.99
CA GLU A 614 2.91 9.44 -26.01
C GLU A 614 3.10 9.92 -27.43
N ILE A 615 2.39 10.95 -27.86
CA ILE A 615 2.49 11.49 -29.21
C ILE A 615 3.87 12.13 -29.41
N GLU A 616 4.63 11.64 -30.40
CA GLU A 616 5.82 12.32 -30.93
C GLU A 616 5.40 13.40 -31.93
N GLY A 617 4.44 13.08 -32.79
CA GLY A 617 3.78 14.02 -33.69
C GLY A 617 3.04 13.34 -34.85
N MET A 618 2.31 14.13 -35.62
CA MET A 618 1.59 13.66 -36.82
C MET A 618 2.54 13.56 -38.01
N LEU A 619 2.38 12.56 -38.86
CA LEU A 619 3.21 12.37 -40.05
C LEU A 619 2.68 13.15 -41.26
N ASP A 620 3.60 13.64 -42.08
CA ASP A 620 3.30 14.17 -43.40
C ASP A 620 3.24 13.07 -44.47
N ALA A 621 3.05 13.47 -45.74
CA ALA A 621 2.98 12.54 -46.87
C ALA A 621 4.30 11.80 -47.14
N ASP A 622 5.43 12.33 -46.64
CA ASP A 622 6.78 11.76 -46.80
C ASP A 622 7.17 10.89 -45.58
N GLY A 623 6.26 10.68 -44.63
CA GLY A 623 6.50 9.89 -43.41
C GLY A 623 7.37 10.60 -42.36
N ARG A 624 7.54 11.93 -42.48
CA ARG A 624 8.27 12.75 -41.52
C ARG A 624 7.33 13.32 -40.47
N VAL A 625 7.82 13.47 -39.25
CA VAL A 625 7.06 14.09 -38.16
C VAL A 625 6.91 15.57 -38.46
N ILE A 626 5.67 16.06 -38.49
CA ILE A 626 5.36 17.48 -38.65
C ILE A 626 5.77 18.20 -37.36
N GLU A 627 6.83 19.02 -37.44
CA GLU A 627 7.30 19.79 -36.30
C GLU A 627 6.30 20.87 -35.84
N GLU A 628 6.33 21.19 -34.56
CA GLU A 628 5.52 22.26 -33.98
C GLU A 628 6.07 23.63 -34.40
N GLY A 629 5.55 24.15 -35.51
CA GLY A 629 5.87 25.50 -36.02
C GLY A 629 4.73 26.52 -35.85
N PRO A 630 4.97 27.80 -36.19
CA PRO A 630 3.94 28.84 -36.19
C PRO A 630 2.80 28.49 -37.17
N GLU A 631 1.58 28.89 -36.82
CA GLU A 631 0.39 28.64 -37.65
C GLU A 631 0.51 29.27 -39.05
N PRO A 632 -0.04 28.64 -40.11
CA PRO A 632 -0.92 27.46 -40.08
C PRO A 632 -0.18 26.13 -40.31
N ARG A 633 -0.69 25.08 -39.65
CA ARG A 633 -0.27 23.69 -39.88
C ARG A 633 -0.50 23.27 -41.34
N PRO A 634 0.32 22.36 -41.90
CA PRO A 634 0.12 21.86 -43.25
C PRO A 634 -1.25 21.18 -43.37
N GLN A 635 -2.00 21.53 -44.42
CA GLN A 635 -3.28 20.87 -44.74
C GLN A 635 -3.01 19.51 -45.38
N LEU A 636 -3.20 18.44 -44.60
CA LEU A 636 -3.05 17.07 -45.08
C LEU A 636 -4.25 16.65 -45.93
N ARG A 637 -3.99 16.10 -47.13
CA ARG A 637 -5.01 15.56 -48.03
C ARG A 637 -5.59 14.25 -47.48
N GLY A 638 -6.82 13.90 -47.90
CA GLY A 638 -7.51 12.68 -47.46
C GLY A 638 -7.98 12.73 -46.00
N ASN A 639 -8.54 11.61 -45.53
CA ASN A 639 -9.09 11.48 -44.17
C ASN A 639 -8.25 10.58 -43.25
N VAL A 640 -7.22 9.92 -43.78
CA VAL A 640 -6.29 9.11 -42.98
C VAL A 640 -5.27 10.02 -42.32
N ARG A 641 -5.00 9.79 -41.04
CA ARG A 641 -3.93 10.45 -40.28
C ARG A 641 -3.08 9.38 -39.62
N THR A 642 -1.77 9.53 -39.72
CA THR A 642 -0.80 8.68 -39.04
C THR A 642 -0.07 9.50 -38.00
N PHE A 643 -0.01 8.99 -36.78
CA PHE A 643 0.72 9.58 -35.67
C PHE A 643 1.89 8.69 -35.33
N ARG A 644 3.07 9.28 -35.14
CA ARG A 644 4.18 8.60 -34.51
C ARG A 644 4.08 8.77 -33.01
N VAL A 645 4.26 7.67 -32.28
CA VAL A 645 4.11 7.61 -30.82
C VAL A 645 5.29 6.92 -30.18
N TRP A 646 5.62 7.34 -28.95
CA TRP A 646 6.51 6.63 -28.05
C TRP A 646 5.72 5.64 -27.22
N LEU A 647 6.24 4.42 -27.13
CA LEU A 647 5.74 3.38 -26.24
C LEU A 647 6.63 3.31 -24.99
N ASP A 648 6.07 2.89 -23.87
CA ASP A 648 6.83 2.67 -22.64
C ASP A 648 7.82 1.50 -22.84
N PRO A 649 9.15 1.74 -22.73
CA PRO A 649 10.13 0.70 -23.02
C PRO A 649 10.14 -0.45 -22.01
N ASN A 650 9.81 -0.18 -20.74
CA ASN A 650 9.71 -1.20 -19.71
C ASN A 650 8.53 -2.13 -20.01
N GLN A 651 7.37 -1.56 -20.36
CA GLN A 651 6.19 -2.33 -20.74
C GLN A 651 6.44 -3.14 -22.01
N TYR A 652 7.07 -2.54 -23.02
CA TYR A 652 7.42 -3.23 -24.27
C TYR A 652 8.31 -4.44 -24.01
N LYS A 653 9.34 -4.29 -23.17
CA LYS A 653 10.20 -5.43 -22.81
C LYS A 653 9.41 -6.54 -22.11
N ARG A 654 8.57 -6.21 -21.14
CA ARG A 654 7.74 -7.19 -20.40
C ARG A 654 6.80 -7.95 -21.33
N ASP A 655 6.17 -7.25 -22.26
CA ASP A 655 5.29 -7.84 -23.26
C ASP A 655 6.05 -8.76 -24.23
N MET A 656 7.22 -8.34 -24.72
CA MET A 656 8.06 -9.17 -25.60
C MET A 656 8.58 -10.42 -24.90
N THR A 657 9.03 -10.31 -23.65
CA THR A 657 9.42 -11.48 -22.85
C THR A 657 8.25 -12.44 -22.62
N SER A 658 7.03 -11.92 -22.44
CA SER A 658 5.83 -12.75 -22.31
C SER A 658 5.49 -13.44 -23.63
N HIS A 659 5.66 -12.74 -24.77
CA HIS A 659 5.48 -13.30 -26.11
C HIS A 659 6.49 -14.42 -26.42
N GLU A 660 7.76 -14.23 -26.07
CA GLU A 660 8.79 -15.28 -26.14
C GLU A 660 8.43 -16.50 -25.28
N GLY A 661 7.70 -16.29 -24.18
CA GLY A 661 7.12 -17.33 -23.34
C GLY A 661 5.85 -17.99 -23.89
N GLY A 662 5.40 -17.63 -25.09
CA GLY A 662 4.25 -18.23 -25.79
C GLY A 662 2.94 -17.45 -25.67
N GLN A 663 2.93 -16.26 -25.05
CA GLN A 663 1.76 -15.36 -25.10
C GLN A 663 1.62 -14.70 -26.48
N GLU A 664 0.45 -14.16 -26.81
CA GLU A 664 0.27 -13.44 -28.07
C GLU A 664 1.02 -12.10 -28.09
N ASP A 665 1.44 -11.64 -29.27
CA ASP A 665 2.05 -10.33 -29.42
C ASP A 665 0.99 -9.22 -29.30
N VAL A 666 0.94 -8.58 -28.14
CA VAL A 666 0.03 -7.47 -27.81
C VAL A 666 0.06 -6.38 -28.88
N TYR A 667 1.24 -6.05 -29.43
CA TYR A 667 1.42 -4.94 -30.36
C TYR A 667 0.83 -5.22 -31.76
N GLY A 668 0.50 -6.48 -32.06
CA GLY A 668 -0.23 -6.89 -33.25
C GLY A 668 -1.76 -6.86 -33.11
N THR A 669 -2.30 -6.47 -31.94
CA THR A 669 -3.73 -6.67 -31.63
C THR A 669 -4.58 -5.39 -31.54
N PHE A 670 -3.96 -4.22 -31.42
CA PHE A 670 -4.70 -2.98 -31.12
C PHE A 670 -5.69 -2.63 -32.22
N ASN A 671 -6.92 -2.28 -31.82
CA ASN A 671 -8.00 -1.89 -32.73
C ASN A 671 -8.71 -0.59 -32.34
N ILE A 672 -8.34 0.02 -31.21
CA ILE A 672 -8.85 1.33 -30.77
C ILE A 672 -7.67 2.18 -30.28
N ILE A 673 -7.64 3.46 -30.66
CA ILE A 673 -6.85 4.49 -29.98
C ILE A 673 -7.77 5.49 -29.31
N MET A 674 -7.46 5.83 -28.06
CA MET A 674 -8.19 6.79 -27.24
C MET A 674 -7.27 7.95 -26.83
N ARG A 675 -7.67 9.19 -27.13
CA ARG A 675 -7.04 10.40 -26.59
C ARG A 675 -7.78 10.85 -25.33
N ARG A 676 -7.14 11.67 -24.50
CA ARG A 676 -7.75 12.27 -23.30
C ARG A 676 -7.80 13.80 -23.41
N LYS A 677 -8.48 14.46 -22.47
CA LYS A 677 -8.49 15.94 -22.43
C LYS A 677 -7.13 16.43 -21.91
N PRO A 678 -6.44 17.37 -22.59
CA PRO A 678 -5.08 17.78 -22.19
C PRO A 678 -4.94 18.25 -20.73
N LYS A 679 -5.96 18.93 -20.19
CA LYS A 679 -5.95 19.42 -18.79
C LYS A 679 -6.03 18.33 -17.72
N GLU A 680 -6.46 17.13 -18.09
CA GLU A 680 -6.66 15.97 -17.22
C GLU A 680 -5.61 14.86 -17.56
N ASN A 681 -4.61 15.18 -18.38
CA ASN A 681 -3.73 14.19 -19.02
C ASN A 681 -2.23 14.49 -18.84
N ASN A 682 -1.87 15.09 -17.71
CA ASN A 682 -0.47 15.37 -17.34
C ASN A 682 0.15 14.28 -16.44
N PHE A 683 -0.57 13.18 -16.17
CA PHE A 683 -0.17 12.22 -15.15
C PHE A 683 1.21 11.60 -15.42
N LYS A 684 1.49 11.20 -16.66
CA LYS A 684 2.78 10.57 -17.03
C LYS A 684 3.95 11.52 -16.79
N ALA A 685 3.81 12.80 -17.16
CA ALA A 685 4.87 13.79 -16.98
C ALA A 685 5.17 14.03 -15.48
N VAL A 686 4.13 14.05 -14.64
CA VAL A 686 4.29 14.16 -13.19
C VAL A 686 4.99 12.92 -12.63
N LEU A 687 4.58 11.71 -13.04
CA LEU A 687 5.21 10.46 -12.60
C LEU A 687 6.67 10.37 -13.03
N GLU A 688 6.97 10.75 -14.27
CA GLU A 688 8.34 10.82 -14.78
C GLU A 688 9.19 11.81 -13.98
N THR A 689 8.65 12.99 -13.66
CA THR A 689 9.33 13.99 -12.80
C THR A 689 9.62 13.43 -11.40
N ILE A 690 8.65 12.75 -10.78
CA ILE A 690 8.86 12.16 -9.45
C ILE A 690 9.92 11.06 -9.51
N ARG A 691 9.92 10.22 -10.57
CA ARG A 691 10.94 9.20 -10.80
C ARG A 691 12.32 9.82 -11.01
N ASP A 692 12.42 10.88 -11.79
CA ASP A 692 13.68 11.58 -12.02
C ASP A 692 14.21 12.19 -10.71
N LEU A 693 13.34 12.78 -9.88
CA LEU A 693 13.72 13.27 -8.55
C LEU A 693 14.30 12.15 -7.66
N MET A 694 13.68 10.96 -7.67
CA MET A 694 14.19 9.80 -6.92
C MET A 694 15.54 9.28 -7.42
N ASN A 695 15.93 9.58 -8.66
CA ASN A 695 17.24 9.24 -9.22
C ASN A 695 18.31 10.32 -8.98
N THR A 696 17.93 11.47 -8.42
CA THR A 696 18.86 12.52 -8.03
C THR A 696 19.17 12.44 -6.54
N GLU A 697 20.32 12.98 -6.13
CA GLU A 697 20.52 13.35 -4.74
C GLU A 697 19.49 14.45 -4.42
N CYS A 698 18.34 14.08 -3.84
CA CYS A 698 17.26 15.01 -3.48
C CYS A 698 17.73 16.00 -2.40
N VAL A 699 18.50 17.01 -2.80
CA VAL A 699 19.06 18.04 -1.90
C VAL A 699 17.94 18.98 -1.48
N VAL A 700 17.36 18.70 -0.31
CA VAL A 700 16.53 19.64 0.44
C VAL A 700 17.41 20.34 1.48
N PRO A 701 17.09 21.59 1.89
CA PRO A 701 17.83 22.24 2.97
C PRO A 701 17.80 21.39 4.25
N ASP A 702 18.94 21.18 4.89
CA ASP A 702 19.07 20.31 6.07
C ASP A 702 18.09 20.67 7.20
N TRP A 703 17.83 21.97 7.39
CA TRP A 703 16.90 22.48 8.39
C TRP A 703 15.42 22.18 8.09
N LEU A 704 15.10 21.73 6.87
CA LEU A 704 13.74 21.40 6.44
C LEU A 704 13.51 19.89 6.36
N GLN A 705 14.57 19.09 6.20
CA GLN A 705 14.47 17.65 5.94
C GLN A 705 13.65 16.92 7.02
N ASP A 706 14.01 17.09 8.29
CA ASP A 706 13.32 16.42 9.41
C ASP A 706 11.84 16.84 9.48
N ILE A 707 11.55 18.12 9.27
CA ILE A 707 10.18 18.64 9.28
C ILE A 707 9.35 18.05 8.14
N LEU A 708 9.93 17.95 6.94
CA LEU A 708 9.26 17.37 5.77
C LEU A 708 8.93 15.88 6.01
N LEU A 709 9.82 15.16 6.69
CA LEU A 709 9.63 13.76 7.06
C LEU A 709 8.74 13.57 8.30
N GLY A 710 8.31 14.65 8.95
CA GLY A 710 7.46 14.63 10.14
C GLY A 710 8.18 14.24 11.43
N TYR A 711 9.50 14.40 11.46
CA TYR A 711 10.36 14.15 12.61
C TYR A 711 10.80 15.46 13.27
N GLY A 712 11.34 15.33 14.49
CA GLY A 712 11.94 16.45 15.22
C GLY A 712 10.93 17.47 15.74
N ASP A 713 11.44 18.65 16.05
CA ASP A 713 10.65 19.78 16.52
C ASP A 713 10.09 20.57 15.32
N PRO A 714 8.75 20.68 15.15
CA PRO A 714 8.16 21.46 14.06
C PRO A 714 8.52 22.96 14.13
N GLY A 715 8.93 23.46 15.29
CA GLY A 715 9.41 24.83 15.48
C GLY A 715 10.86 25.07 15.07
N SER A 716 11.61 24.03 14.69
CA SER A 716 13.06 24.13 14.43
C SER A 716 13.43 25.01 13.23
N ALA A 717 12.55 25.11 12.22
CA ALA A 717 12.71 26.00 11.06
C ALA A 717 12.06 27.39 11.24
N HIS A 718 11.62 27.73 12.45
CA HIS A 718 11.10 29.07 12.71
C HIS A 718 12.20 30.13 12.54
N TYR A 719 11.86 31.32 12.06
CA TYR A 719 12.85 32.37 11.80
C TYR A 719 13.68 32.76 13.04
N SER A 720 13.15 32.52 14.25
CA SER A 720 13.87 32.79 15.51
C SER A 720 14.89 31.73 15.90
N THR A 721 14.81 30.52 15.33
CA THR A 721 15.72 29.39 15.58
C THR A 721 16.71 29.19 14.45
N CYS A 722 16.45 29.76 13.27
CA CYS A 722 17.40 29.79 12.15
C CYS A 722 18.67 30.57 12.52
N VAL A 723 19.76 29.84 12.77
CA VAL A 723 21.10 30.43 12.82
C VAL A 723 21.50 30.74 11.38
N THR A 724 21.31 31.98 10.95
CA THR A 724 21.90 32.46 9.71
C THR A 724 23.40 32.54 9.91
N TYR A 725 24.14 31.56 9.37
CA TYR A 725 25.57 31.72 9.20
C TYR A 725 25.78 32.96 8.33
N SER A 726 26.26 34.04 8.95
CA SER A 726 26.68 35.24 8.25
C SER A 726 27.79 34.82 7.28
N CYS A 727 27.53 34.91 5.98
CA CYS A 727 28.55 34.69 4.95
C CYS A 727 29.69 35.70 5.08
#